data_AF-A0A2H0AT83-F1
#
_entry.id   AF-A0A2H0AT83-F1
#
_cell.length_a   1.000
_cell.length_b   1.000
_cell.length_c   1.000
_cell.angle_alpha   90.00
_cell.angle_beta   90.00
_cell.angle_gamma   90.00
#
_symmetry.space_group_name_H-M   'P 1'
#
loop_
_entity.id
_entity.type
_entity.pdbx_description
1 polymer ?
#
loop_
_entity_poly.entity_id
_entity_poly.type
_entity_poly.pdbx_seq_one_letter_code
_entity_poly.pdbx_strand_id
1 'polypeptide(L)'
;MITFKLNGKTVQGDGGEYILPVAQRNGVEIPTLCHHKVLEPAGMCRLCTVELFDGRRSRFVTSCNYPIWEGMEVKTDSARVRQGRKLIVEMLLARCPDVPVLKRLGTEYGVEEPRFKKGDDDCILCGLCTRICERVGASAISLTGRGLEMEVSTPFGEKTDVCLACGACASVCPTGHINMDVVREKHAAHEVELIASEYDMGLKGRKPIYIPYAQAIPNTPAIDRSKCVHFKTGGCKICEEACGVKAIDHTQQDEILELNVGAVVLAPGFKPFDPSKYVTYQYSKHPNVMTSMEFERILSASGPTMGHLVRMSDHKEPKKIAWLQCVGSRDMNRCDHPYCSSVCCMYAIKEASIAKEHAGSDLDCAIFFMDMRTHGKDFERYYDAAREKHGVRFIRSRVHSIEPNAGGDDLVLRYATEKGEQVEETFDMVVLSIGLEISEEIKGLAEKLGINLTEGGFCNTSSFTPVATNKEGIYVCGAFQGPKDIPQSVIEASSAAAEAGALLSEARNTLTRAKEDIKERDIRGERPRIGVFVCHCGINIGSIVDVKGVRDYAKTLPYVEYVADNLYSCSQDTQDAMTQVIKANDLNRIVVAACTPKTHEPLFQETLVNAGLNRYLFEMTNIRNQDSWVHKDEPEKATEKAKDLVRMAVAKAALIESLQEAQLSVNQKAMVIGG
;
A
#
# COMPACT_ATOMS: atom_id res chain seq x y z
N MET A 1 26.58 -22.57 -23.78
CA MET A 1 26.69 -21.10 -23.60
C MET A 1 27.39 -20.51 -24.80
N ILE A 2 26.85 -19.40 -25.30
CA ILE A 2 27.39 -18.61 -26.41
C ILE A 2 28.17 -17.43 -25.83
N THR A 3 29.37 -17.19 -26.34
CA THR A 3 30.24 -16.09 -25.91
C THR A 3 30.30 -15.00 -26.98
N PHE A 4 30.07 -13.75 -26.56
CA PHE A 4 30.15 -12.59 -27.45
C PHE A 4 30.64 -11.33 -26.71
N LYS A 5 30.97 -10.28 -27.47
CA LYS A 5 31.40 -9.00 -26.88
C LYS A 5 30.23 -8.02 -26.80
N LEU A 6 29.95 -7.50 -25.61
CA LEU A 6 28.98 -6.43 -25.36
C LEU A 6 29.71 -5.20 -24.81
N ASN A 7 29.74 -4.10 -25.56
CA ASN A 7 30.47 -2.88 -25.23
C ASN A 7 31.95 -3.15 -24.86
N GLY A 8 32.60 -4.07 -25.58
CA GLY A 8 33.98 -4.49 -25.35
C GLY A 8 34.18 -5.48 -24.19
N LYS A 9 33.15 -5.77 -23.39
CA LYS A 9 33.19 -6.80 -22.33
C LYS A 9 32.76 -8.15 -22.88
N THR A 10 33.48 -9.20 -22.52
CA THR A 10 33.07 -10.58 -22.85
C THR A 10 31.91 -10.99 -21.95
N VAL A 11 30.79 -11.40 -22.56
CA VAL A 11 29.58 -11.85 -21.86
C VAL A 11 29.15 -13.21 -22.39
N GLN A 12 28.40 -13.96 -21.58
CA GLN A 12 27.87 -15.27 -21.91
C GLN A 12 26.34 -15.30 -21.81
N GLY A 13 25.70 -16.06 -22.67
CA GLY A 13 24.26 -16.34 -22.63
C GLY A 13 23.92 -17.73 -23.14
N ASP A 14 22.68 -18.17 -22.94
CA ASP A 14 22.24 -19.49 -23.40
C ASP A 14 21.89 -19.48 -24.90
N GLY A 15 22.01 -20.65 -25.53
CA GLY A 15 21.69 -20.81 -26.94
C GLY A 15 20.22 -20.48 -27.22
N GLY A 16 19.96 -19.58 -28.17
CA GLY A 16 18.61 -19.13 -28.51
C GLY A 16 18.14 -17.88 -27.76
N GLU A 17 18.93 -17.34 -26.82
CA GLU A 17 18.62 -16.05 -26.19
C GLU A 17 18.79 -14.87 -27.15
N TYR A 18 18.08 -13.78 -26.86
CA TYR A 18 18.22 -12.50 -27.54
C TYR A 18 19.24 -11.58 -26.84
N ILE A 19 19.76 -10.58 -27.56
CA ILE A 19 20.76 -9.64 -27.03
C ILE A 19 20.25 -8.90 -25.78
N LEU A 20 18.98 -8.47 -25.75
CA LEU A 20 18.43 -7.62 -24.69
C LEU A 20 18.41 -8.31 -23.30
N PRO A 21 17.86 -9.52 -23.12
CA PRO A 21 17.95 -10.24 -21.84
C PRO A 21 19.39 -10.42 -21.33
N VAL A 22 20.33 -10.75 -22.23
CA VAL A 22 21.74 -10.91 -21.85
C VAL A 22 22.35 -9.57 -21.43
N ALA A 23 22.04 -8.48 -22.15
CA ALA A 23 22.50 -7.14 -21.79
C ALA A 23 21.98 -6.71 -20.42
N GLN A 24 20.70 -6.92 -20.13
CA GLN A 24 20.09 -6.61 -18.83
C GLN A 24 20.73 -7.38 -17.68
N ARG A 25 21.00 -8.68 -17.84
CA ARG A 25 21.70 -9.50 -16.83
C ARG A 25 23.12 -9.00 -16.54
N ASN A 26 23.75 -8.33 -17.49
CA ASN A 26 25.10 -7.78 -17.35
C ASN A 26 25.11 -6.28 -17.00
N GLY A 27 23.97 -5.74 -16.54
CA GLY A 27 23.85 -4.34 -16.11
C GLY A 27 23.94 -3.31 -17.24
N VAL A 28 23.73 -3.73 -18.50
CA VAL A 28 23.69 -2.82 -19.65
C VAL A 28 22.24 -2.48 -19.97
N GLU A 29 21.90 -1.21 -19.77
CA GLU A 29 20.56 -0.69 -20.08
C GLU A 29 20.42 -0.40 -21.57
N ILE A 30 19.34 -0.91 -22.16
CA ILE A 30 18.95 -0.63 -23.55
C ILE A 30 17.48 -0.20 -23.52
N PRO A 31 17.15 1.01 -24.01
CA PRO A 31 15.81 1.55 -23.89
C PRO A 31 14.81 0.80 -24.79
N THR A 32 13.64 0.47 -24.24
CA THR A 32 12.56 -0.23 -24.95
C THR A 32 11.20 0.29 -24.51
N LEU A 33 10.25 0.39 -25.45
CA LEU A 33 8.84 0.72 -25.15
C LEU A 33 7.88 -0.42 -25.49
N CYS A 34 8.22 -1.28 -26.45
CA CYS A 34 7.37 -2.38 -26.92
C CYS A 34 7.80 -3.78 -26.42
N HIS A 35 8.70 -3.84 -25.43
CA HIS A 35 9.20 -5.11 -24.89
C HIS A 35 8.52 -5.38 -23.53
N HIS A 36 8.08 -6.61 -23.32
CA HIS A 36 7.50 -7.05 -22.07
C HIS A 36 7.89 -8.52 -21.83
N LYS A 37 8.26 -8.89 -20.60
CA LYS A 37 8.87 -10.19 -20.28
C LYS A 37 7.99 -11.40 -20.61
N VAL A 38 6.67 -11.23 -20.53
CA VAL A 38 5.68 -12.30 -20.79
C VAL A 38 5.17 -12.33 -22.23
N LEU A 39 5.77 -11.57 -23.15
CA LEU A 39 5.37 -11.54 -24.56
C LEU A 39 6.58 -11.80 -25.44
N GLU A 40 6.37 -12.48 -26.56
CA GLU A 40 7.43 -12.67 -27.54
C GLU A 40 8.01 -11.31 -28.01
N PRO A 41 9.30 -11.20 -28.29
CA PRO A 41 9.85 -9.92 -28.73
C PRO A 41 9.42 -9.54 -30.16
N ALA A 42 8.73 -8.41 -30.32
CA ALA A 42 8.24 -7.95 -31.63
C ALA A 42 9.15 -6.90 -32.31
N GLY A 43 9.91 -6.11 -31.53
CA GLY A 43 10.79 -5.06 -32.10
C GLY A 43 10.07 -3.89 -32.77
N MET A 44 8.80 -3.63 -32.44
CA MET A 44 7.97 -2.61 -33.09
C MET A 44 8.47 -1.17 -32.87
N CYS A 45 8.81 -0.80 -31.62
CA CYS A 45 9.22 0.57 -31.31
C CYS A 45 10.61 0.97 -31.82
N ARG A 46 11.44 -0.01 -32.22
CA ARG A 46 12.84 0.15 -32.66
C ARG A 46 13.80 0.85 -31.70
N LEU A 47 13.36 1.35 -30.55
CA LEU A 47 14.21 2.04 -29.57
C LEU A 47 15.41 1.18 -29.08
N CYS A 48 15.22 -0.14 -29.07
CA CYS A 48 16.24 -1.13 -28.73
C CYS A 48 17.35 -1.33 -29.78
N THR A 49 17.45 -0.46 -30.79
CA THR A 49 18.49 -0.56 -31.83
C THR A 49 19.88 -0.50 -31.23
N VAL A 50 20.74 -1.45 -31.65
CA VAL A 50 22.16 -1.55 -31.30
C VAL A 50 22.98 -1.77 -32.56
N GLU A 51 24.28 -1.48 -32.50
CA GLU A 51 25.22 -1.73 -33.58
C GLU A 51 25.87 -3.10 -33.37
N LEU A 52 25.70 -4.00 -34.33
CA LEU A 52 26.26 -5.34 -34.35
C LEU A 52 27.36 -5.42 -35.41
N PHE A 53 28.54 -5.88 -35.01
CA PHE A 53 29.65 -6.24 -35.87
C PHE A 53 29.74 -7.75 -36.01
N ASP A 54 29.70 -8.25 -37.26
CA ASP A 54 29.68 -9.68 -37.58
C ASP A 54 31.06 -10.25 -37.95
N GLY A 55 32.14 -9.50 -37.70
CA GLY A 55 33.50 -9.84 -38.12
C GLY A 55 33.89 -9.28 -39.49
N ARG A 56 32.93 -8.86 -40.33
CA ARG A 56 33.19 -8.23 -41.63
C ARG A 56 32.62 -6.82 -41.75
N ARG A 57 31.41 -6.59 -41.22
CA ARG A 57 30.69 -5.31 -41.33
C ARG A 57 29.89 -5.01 -40.07
N SER A 58 29.62 -3.73 -39.85
CA SER A 58 28.71 -3.26 -38.79
C SER A 58 27.34 -2.94 -39.36
N ARG A 59 26.27 -3.41 -38.70
CA ARG A 59 24.87 -3.15 -39.06
C ARG A 59 24.03 -2.84 -37.82
N PHE A 60 22.91 -2.16 -38.02
CA PHE A 60 21.94 -1.95 -36.95
C PHE A 60 20.99 -3.14 -36.83
N VAL A 61 20.78 -3.61 -35.61
CA VAL A 61 19.82 -4.67 -35.28
C VAL A 61 19.01 -4.26 -34.06
N THR A 62 17.84 -4.85 -33.88
CA THR A 62 17.01 -4.67 -32.68
C THR A 62 17.43 -5.67 -31.61
N SER A 63 17.91 -5.20 -30.46
CA SER A 63 18.43 -6.11 -29.44
C SER A 63 17.37 -7.03 -28.83
N CYS A 64 16.09 -6.64 -28.87
CA CYS A 64 15.02 -7.39 -28.22
C CYS A 64 14.70 -8.73 -28.89
N ASN A 65 14.89 -8.86 -30.20
CA ASN A 65 14.50 -10.03 -30.99
C ASN A 65 15.63 -10.57 -31.87
N TYR A 66 16.86 -10.12 -31.65
CA TYR A 66 18.02 -10.58 -32.41
C TYR A 66 18.80 -11.62 -31.58
N PRO A 67 18.91 -12.88 -32.05
CA PRO A 67 19.51 -13.96 -31.29
C PRO A 67 21.03 -13.79 -31.17
N ILE A 68 21.57 -14.25 -30.04
CA ILE A 68 23.02 -14.25 -29.80
C ILE A 68 23.70 -15.41 -30.54
N TRP A 69 24.93 -15.18 -31.01
CA TRP A 69 25.76 -16.20 -31.65
C TRP A 69 27.26 -15.92 -31.43
N GLU A 70 28.09 -16.95 -31.59
CA GLU A 70 29.50 -16.93 -31.16
C GLU A 70 30.33 -15.93 -31.98
N GLY A 71 31.06 -15.04 -31.29
CA GLY A 71 32.00 -14.12 -31.94
C GLY A 71 31.39 -12.83 -32.50
N MET A 72 30.11 -12.55 -32.24
CA MET A 72 29.53 -11.23 -32.53
C MET A 72 30.03 -10.15 -31.55
N GLU A 73 30.04 -8.89 -31.99
CA GLU A 73 30.31 -7.74 -31.12
C GLU A 73 29.16 -6.74 -31.20
N VAL A 74 28.63 -6.35 -30.04
CA VAL A 74 27.48 -5.44 -29.90
C VAL A 74 27.93 -4.17 -29.20
N LYS A 75 27.62 -3.02 -29.79
CA LYS A 75 27.77 -1.70 -29.19
C LYS A 75 26.39 -1.10 -28.96
N THR A 76 26.06 -0.78 -27.70
CA THR A 76 24.73 -0.30 -27.32
C THR A 76 24.60 1.21 -27.29
N ASP A 77 25.73 1.94 -27.32
CA ASP A 77 25.78 3.39 -27.13
C ASP A 77 26.83 4.10 -28.02
N SER A 78 27.10 3.56 -29.22
CA SER A 78 27.97 4.25 -30.17
C SER A 78 27.31 5.56 -30.66
N ALA A 79 28.10 6.53 -31.14
CA ALA A 79 27.57 7.78 -31.71
C ALA A 79 26.52 7.51 -32.81
N ARG A 80 26.74 6.46 -33.62
CA ARG A 80 25.82 5.99 -34.66
C ARG A 80 24.50 5.47 -34.06
N VAL A 81 24.56 4.69 -32.98
CA VAL A 81 23.38 4.20 -32.26
C VAL A 81 22.60 5.35 -31.64
N ARG A 82 23.28 6.29 -30.97
CA ARG A 82 22.64 7.48 -30.40
C ARG A 82 21.91 8.31 -31.46
N GLN A 83 22.53 8.52 -32.61
CA GLN A 83 21.90 9.24 -33.72
C GLN A 83 20.69 8.49 -34.29
N GLY A 84 20.78 7.16 -34.43
CA GLY A 84 19.66 6.33 -34.88
C GLY A 84 18.48 6.36 -33.90
N ARG A 85 18.75 6.23 -32.60
CA ARG A 85 17.72 6.33 -31.55
C ARG A 85 17.13 7.74 -31.46
N LYS A 86 17.94 8.79 -31.60
CA LYS A 86 17.46 10.17 -31.66
C LYS A 86 16.40 10.36 -32.73
N LEU A 87 16.64 9.84 -33.94
CA LEU A 87 15.65 9.88 -35.03
C LEU A 87 14.36 9.11 -34.68
N ILE A 88 14.48 7.93 -34.06
CA ILE A 88 13.33 7.13 -33.64
C ILE A 88 12.51 7.87 -32.58
N VAL A 89 13.16 8.40 -31.54
CA VAL A 89 12.52 9.20 -30.48
C VAL A 89 11.84 10.42 -31.08
N GLU A 90 12.49 11.09 -32.02
CA GLU A 90 11.92 12.24 -32.73
C GLU A 90 10.66 11.88 -33.52
N MET A 91 10.63 10.73 -34.21
CA MET A 91 9.43 10.25 -34.90
C MET A 91 8.31 9.86 -33.93
N LEU A 92 8.65 9.21 -32.82
CA LEU A 92 7.67 8.83 -31.79
C LEU A 92 7.08 10.08 -31.12
N LEU A 93 7.92 11.06 -30.77
CA LEU A 93 7.50 12.33 -30.19
C LEU A 93 6.69 13.17 -31.18
N ALA A 94 6.99 13.10 -32.48
CA ALA A 94 6.17 13.73 -33.51
C ALA A 94 4.76 13.16 -33.56
N ARG A 95 4.60 11.83 -33.48
CA ARG A 95 3.27 11.20 -33.45
C ARG A 95 2.54 11.52 -32.15
N CYS A 96 3.25 11.41 -31.02
CA CYS A 96 2.69 11.49 -29.68
C CYS A 96 3.36 12.57 -28.84
N PRO A 97 3.11 13.86 -29.12
CA PRO A 97 3.84 14.97 -28.53
C PRO A 97 3.56 15.12 -27.02
N ASP A 98 2.38 14.72 -26.56
CA ASP A 98 1.94 14.97 -25.18
C ASP A 98 2.23 13.86 -24.19
N VAL A 99 2.71 12.71 -24.66
CA VAL A 99 2.99 11.54 -23.82
C VAL A 99 4.23 11.77 -22.94
N PRO A 100 4.11 11.70 -21.60
CA PRO A 100 5.21 12.03 -20.68
C PRO A 100 6.48 11.19 -20.86
N VAL A 101 6.35 9.89 -21.15
CA VAL A 101 7.52 9.02 -21.37
C VAL A 101 8.31 9.43 -22.61
N LEU A 102 7.64 9.93 -23.65
CA LEU A 102 8.29 10.38 -24.87
C LEU A 102 8.93 11.75 -24.70
N LYS A 103 8.32 12.67 -23.92
CA LYS A 103 8.95 13.95 -23.54
C LYS A 103 10.27 13.73 -22.78
N ARG A 104 10.29 12.77 -21.84
CA ARG A 104 11.52 12.38 -21.12
C ARG A 104 12.59 11.84 -22.06
N LEU A 105 12.23 10.90 -22.95
CA LEU A 105 13.16 10.39 -23.96
C LEU A 105 13.65 11.50 -24.91
N GLY A 106 12.77 12.42 -25.30
CA GLY A 106 13.14 13.58 -26.11
C GLY A 106 14.24 14.41 -25.44
N THR A 107 14.06 14.71 -24.16
CA THR A 107 15.07 15.42 -23.35
C THR A 107 16.40 14.65 -23.30
N GLU A 108 16.35 13.33 -23.05
CA GLU A 108 17.54 12.47 -22.98
C GLU A 108 18.35 12.45 -24.30
N TYR A 109 17.67 12.46 -25.45
CA TYR A 109 18.30 12.45 -26.77
C TYR A 109 18.50 13.85 -27.38
N GLY A 110 18.21 14.92 -26.64
CA GLY A 110 18.36 16.31 -27.08
C GLY A 110 17.44 16.66 -28.25
N VAL A 111 16.17 16.27 -28.15
CA VAL A 111 15.07 16.61 -29.06
C VAL A 111 14.06 17.44 -28.27
N GLU A 112 14.16 18.77 -28.40
CA GLU A 112 13.19 19.71 -27.80
C GLU A 112 11.90 19.77 -28.61
N GLU A 113 12.03 19.87 -29.94
CA GLU A 113 10.91 19.77 -30.87
C GLU A 113 11.24 18.83 -32.03
N PRO A 114 10.28 18.00 -32.47
CA PRO A 114 10.48 17.14 -33.62
C PRO A 114 10.44 17.92 -34.93
N ARG A 115 11.31 17.57 -35.88
CA ARG A 115 11.32 18.13 -37.25
C ARG A 115 10.15 17.65 -38.11
N PHE A 116 9.44 16.62 -37.67
CA PHE A 116 8.27 16.08 -38.36
C PHE A 116 7.00 16.80 -37.90
N LYS A 117 5.96 16.79 -38.75
CA LYS A 117 4.64 17.33 -38.38
C LYS A 117 4.13 16.62 -37.13
N LYS A 118 3.79 17.41 -36.09
CA LYS A 118 3.19 16.88 -34.86
C LYS A 118 1.80 16.33 -35.16
N GLY A 119 1.54 15.11 -34.70
CA GLY A 119 0.22 14.51 -34.61
C GLY A 119 -0.47 14.86 -33.30
N ASP A 120 -1.63 14.25 -33.08
CA ASP A 120 -2.51 14.40 -31.92
C ASP A 120 -2.82 13.06 -31.24
N ASP A 121 -2.08 12.00 -31.58
CA ASP A 121 -2.28 10.65 -31.08
C ASP A 121 -1.44 10.42 -29.81
N ASP A 122 -1.82 9.46 -28.98
CA ASP A 122 -1.10 9.00 -27.80
C ASP A 122 -0.69 7.51 -27.92
N CYS A 123 -1.00 6.86 -29.04
CA CYS A 123 -0.59 5.50 -29.37
C CYS A 123 0.67 5.43 -30.23
N ILE A 124 1.71 4.75 -29.71
CA ILE A 124 2.94 4.44 -30.48
C ILE A 124 2.85 3.16 -31.33
N LEU A 125 1.66 2.55 -31.43
CA LEU A 125 1.43 1.33 -32.21
C LEU A 125 2.37 0.17 -31.87
N CYS A 126 2.72 0.02 -30.59
CA CYS A 126 3.65 -1.01 -30.13
C CYS A 126 3.10 -2.44 -30.18
N GLY A 127 1.77 -2.60 -30.25
CA GLY A 127 1.08 -3.88 -30.27
C GLY A 127 1.11 -4.65 -28.95
N LEU A 128 1.61 -4.09 -27.84
CA LEU A 128 1.66 -4.80 -26.55
C LEU A 128 0.25 -5.17 -26.06
N CYS A 129 -0.69 -4.23 -26.17
CA CYS A 129 -2.08 -4.40 -25.74
C CYS A 129 -2.84 -5.47 -26.53
N THR A 130 -2.65 -5.55 -27.85
CA THR A 130 -3.32 -6.53 -28.71
C THR A 130 -2.76 -7.93 -28.46
N ARG A 131 -1.44 -8.04 -28.37
CA ARG A 131 -0.74 -9.31 -28.15
C ARG A 131 -0.97 -9.89 -26.76
N ILE A 132 -1.08 -9.04 -25.72
CA ILE A 132 -1.49 -9.53 -24.39
C ILE A 132 -2.96 -9.93 -24.37
N CYS A 133 -3.84 -9.22 -25.09
CA CYS A 133 -5.25 -9.56 -25.18
C CYS A 133 -5.46 -10.93 -25.86
N GLU A 134 -4.68 -11.21 -26.91
CA GLU A 134 -4.60 -12.52 -27.55
C GLU A 134 -4.05 -13.59 -26.61
N ARG A 135 -2.94 -13.32 -25.90
CA ARG A 135 -2.34 -14.28 -24.94
C ARG A 135 -3.27 -14.63 -23.77
N VAL A 136 -4.11 -13.69 -23.32
CA VAL A 136 -5.14 -13.94 -22.30
C VAL A 136 -6.28 -14.82 -22.85
N GLY A 137 -6.42 -14.90 -24.17
CA GLY A 137 -7.42 -15.70 -24.87
C GLY A 137 -8.68 -14.93 -25.29
N ALA A 138 -8.67 -13.59 -25.18
CA ALA A 138 -9.82 -12.76 -25.53
C ALA A 138 -9.74 -12.23 -26.97
N SER A 139 -8.57 -11.74 -27.41
CA SER A 139 -8.39 -11.15 -28.75
C SER A 139 -9.41 -10.05 -29.11
N ALA A 140 -9.90 -9.30 -28.11
CA ALA A 140 -10.93 -8.28 -28.26
C ALA A 140 -10.46 -7.06 -29.08
N ILE A 141 -9.16 -6.78 -29.09
CA ILE A 141 -8.55 -5.64 -29.79
C ILE A 141 -7.42 -6.08 -30.70
N SER A 142 -7.23 -5.36 -31.81
CA SER A 142 -6.19 -5.63 -32.80
C SER A 142 -5.62 -4.32 -33.38
N LEU A 143 -4.51 -4.41 -34.12
CA LEU A 143 -4.04 -3.28 -34.93
C LEU A 143 -4.83 -3.28 -36.24
N THR A 144 -5.67 -2.26 -36.42
CA THR A 144 -6.55 -2.08 -37.59
C THR A 144 -6.03 -0.93 -38.46
N GLY A 145 -6.50 -0.86 -39.71
CA GLY A 145 -6.08 0.17 -40.67
C GLY A 145 -4.75 -0.12 -41.38
N ARG A 146 -4.28 0.82 -42.20
CA ARG A 146 -3.00 0.74 -42.94
C ARG A 146 -2.31 2.10 -43.00
N GLY A 147 -0.97 2.08 -42.99
CA GLY A 147 -0.18 3.30 -43.14
C GLY A 147 -0.40 4.29 -42.00
N LEU A 148 -0.87 5.50 -42.33
CA LEU A 148 -1.12 6.56 -41.35
C LEU A 148 -2.40 6.34 -40.53
N GLU A 149 -3.35 5.56 -41.05
CA GLU A 149 -4.63 5.25 -40.39
C GLU A 149 -4.54 4.02 -39.47
N MET A 150 -3.32 3.56 -39.14
CA MET A 150 -3.17 2.46 -38.20
C MET A 150 -3.52 2.93 -36.78
N GLU A 151 -4.37 2.14 -36.12
CA GLU A 151 -4.81 2.36 -34.75
C GLU A 151 -5.01 1.03 -34.02
N VAL A 152 -5.19 1.09 -32.70
CA VAL A 152 -5.65 -0.07 -31.92
C VAL A 152 -7.15 0.05 -31.76
N SER A 153 -7.90 -0.92 -32.29
CA SER A 153 -9.36 -0.92 -32.24
C SER A 153 -9.92 -2.33 -32.16
N THR A 154 -11.21 -2.43 -31.86
CA THR A 154 -11.98 -3.67 -31.98
C THR A 154 -12.22 -3.99 -33.46
N PRO A 155 -12.53 -5.26 -33.80
CA PRO A 155 -12.99 -5.60 -35.14
C PRO A 155 -14.15 -4.70 -35.57
N PHE A 156 -14.04 -4.09 -36.76
CA PHE A 156 -15.01 -3.15 -37.33
C PHE A 156 -15.24 -1.84 -36.55
N GLY A 157 -14.46 -1.58 -35.48
CA GLY A 157 -14.67 -0.42 -34.61
C GLY A 157 -15.94 -0.50 -33.74
N GLU A 158 -16.54 -1.68 -33.64
CA GLU A 158 -17.72 -1.93 -32.83
C GLU A 158 -17.35 -2.53 -31.48
N LYS A 159 -18.09 -2.19 -30.43
CA LYS A 159 -17.90 -2.77 -29.11
C LYS A 159 -18.10 -4.29 -29.16
N THR A 160 -17.26 -5.03 -28.43
CA THR A 160 -17.27 -6.50 -28.44
C THR A 160 -17.63 -7.07 -27.08
N ASP A 161 -18.43 -8.14 -27.09
CA ASP A 161 -18.75 -8.96 -25.91
C ASP A 161 -17.63 -9.96 -25.56
N VAL A 162 -16.61 -10.08 -26.41
CA VAL A 162 -15.48 -11.00 -26.18
C VAL A 162 -14.49 -10.41 -25.15
N CYS A 163 -14.58 -9.10 -24.86
CA CYS A 163 -13.74 -8.49 -23.84
C CYS A 163 -13.97 -9.16 -22.48
N LEU A 164 -12.91 -9.55 -21.78
CA LEU A 164 -13.02 -10.14 -20.44
C LEU A 164 -12.91 -9.11 -19.31
N ALA A 165 -12.80 -7.82 -19.65
CA ALA A 165 -12.51 -6.74 -18.69
C ALA A 165 -11.28 -6.99 -17.79
N CYS A 166 -10.33 -7.83 -18.21
CA CYS A 166 -9.22 -8.27 -17.37
C CYS A 166 -8.15 -7.21 -17.10
N GLY A 167 -8.16 -6.09 -17.86
CA GLY A 167 -7.20 -4.99 -17.72
C GLY A 167 -5.75 -5.28 -18.13
N ALA A 168 -5.46 -6.46 -18.69
CA ALA A 168 -4.11 -6.82 -19.10
C ALA A 168 -3.55 -5.85 -20.17
N CYS A 169 -4.37 -5.43 -21.12
CA CYS A 169 -4.00 -4.47 -22.17
C CYS A 169 -3.63 -3.09 -21.60
N ALA A 170 -4.39 -2.60 -20.62
CA ALA A 170 -4.12 -1.35 -19.94
C ALA A 170 -2.81 -1.42 -19.13
N SER A 171 -2.57 -2.54 -18.44
CA SER A 171 -1.37 -2.71 -17.60
C SER A 171 -0.06 -2.76 -18.39
N VAL A 172 -0.08 -3.11 -19.69
CA VAL A 172 1.13 -3.19 -20.53
C VAL A 172 1.30 -1.98 -21.45
N CYS A 173 0.36 -1.03 -21.45
CA CYS A 173 0.41 0.14 -22.33
C CYS A 173 1.48 1.12 -21.85
N PRO A 174 2.55 1.38 -22.63
CA PRO A 174 3.65 2.25 -22.20
C PRO A 174 3.30 3.74 -22.22
N THR A 175 2.28 4.13 -22.98
CA THR A 175 1.88 5.53 -23.17
C THR A 175 0.61 5.92 -22.44
N GLY A 176 -0.13 4.95 -21.89
CA GLY A 176 -1.46 5.18 -21.29
C GLY A 176 -2.62 5.28 -22.28
N HIS A 177 -2.37 5.16 -23.59
CA HIS A 177 -3.38 5.18 -24.65
C HIS A 177 -4.54 4.20 -24.40
N ILE A 178 -4.21 2.99 -23.93
CA ILE A 178 -5.22 2.05 -23.42
C ILE A 178 -5.19 2.10 -21.90
N ASN A 179 -6.31 2.51 -21.33
CA ASN A 179 -6.64 2.43 -19.92
C ASN A 179 -8.03 1.80 -19.76
N MET A 180 -8.49 1.64 -18.51
CA MET A 180 -9.76 0.95 -18.25
C MET A 180 -10.98 1.77 -18.65
N ASP A 181 -10.87 3.11 -18.69
CA ASP A 181 -11.94 3.99 -19.16
C ASP A 181 -12.10 3.85 -20.68
N VAL A 182 -11.00 3.82 -21.43
CA VAL A 182 -11.01 3.54 -22.87
C VAL A 182 -11.60 2.16 -23.17
N VAL A 183 -11.26 1.14 -22.37
CA VAL A 183 -11.86 -0.20 -22.53
C VAL A 183 -13.37 -0.17 -22.30
N ARG A 184 -13.84 0.53 -21.27
CA ARG A 184 -15.26 0.68 -20.94
C ARG A 184 -16.02 1.46 -22.02
N GLU A 185 -15.44 2.56 -22.49
CA GLU A 185 -16.11 3.47 -23.42
C GLU A 185 -16.10 2.98 -24.86
N LYS A 186 -14.99 2.36 -25.31
CA LYS A 186 -14.75 2.07 -26.73
C LYS A 186 -14.68 0.59 -27.09
N HIS A 187 -14.27 -0.30 -26.18
CA HIS A 187 -13.97 -1.68 -26.56
C HIS A 187 -15.01 -2.71 -26.08
N ALA A 188 -15.44 -2.64 -24.83
CA ALA A 188 -16.36 -3.62 -24.25
C ALA A 188 -17.82 -3.24 -24.54
N ALA A 189 -18.64 -4.22 -24.95
CA ALA A 189 -20.08 -4.05 -25.14
C ALA A 189 -20.88 -4.24 -23.83
N HIS A 190 -20.25 -4.78 -22.79
CA HIS A 190 -20.83 -4.95 -21.46
C HIS A 190 -20.19 -3.98 -20.45
N GLU A 191 -20.80 -3.90 -19.26
CA GLU A 191 -20.27 -3.09 -18.16
C GLU A 191 -18.90 -3.61 -17.70
N VAL A 192 -17.94 -2.69 -17.58
CA VAL A 192 -16.57 -2.98 -17.18
C VAL A 192 -16.36 -2.44 -15.77
N GLU A 193 -16.52 -3.33 -14.79
CA GLU A 193 -16.24 -3.01 -13.39
C GLU A 193 -14.79 -3.35 -13.04
N LEU A 194 -14.10 -2.37 -12.45
CA LEU A 194 -12.83 -2.63 -11.80
C LEU A 194 -13.06 -3.50 -10.58
N ILE A 195 -12.15 -4.44 -10.31
CA ILE A 195 -12.19 -5.20 -9.05
C ILE A 195 -11.85 -4.22 -7.93
N ALA A 196 -12.84 -3.84 -7.13
CA ALA A 196 -12.66 -2.93 -6.00
C ALA A 196 -11.67 -3.51 -4.97
N SER A 197 -10.73 -2.68 -4.51
CA SER A 197 -9.89 -2.99 -3.35
C SER A 197 -10.74 -2.88 -2.08
N GLU A 198 -11.02 -4.00 -1.42
CA GLU A 198 -11.78 -4.03 -0.17
C GLU A 198 -11.05 -3.25 0.93
N TYR A 199 -9.72 -3.32 0.95
CA TYR A 199 -8.87 -2.58 1.90
C TYR A 199 -8.92 -1.06 1.68
N ASP A 200 -9.04 -0.61 0.43
CA ASP A 200 -9.16 0.82 0.08
C ASP A 200 -10.63 1.27 -0.10
N MET A 201 -11.58 0.52 0.46
CA MET A 201 -13.02 0.83 0.41
C MET A 201 -13.57 1.03 -1.02
N GLY A 202 -12.96 0.38 -2.01
CA GLY A 202 -13.34 0.51 -3.42
C GLY A 202 -12.89 1.78 -4.13
N LEU A 203 -12.19 2.70 -3.44
CA LEU A 203 -11.63 3.93 -4.03
C LEU A 203 -10.55 3.65 -5.09
N LYS A 204 -9.98 2.45 -5.09
CA LYS A 204 -8.97 1.99 -6.04
C LYS A 204 -9.27 0.57 -6.49
N GLY A 205 -8.99 0.30 -7.77
CA GLY A 205 -9.04 -1.06 -8.31
C GLY A 205 -7.82 -1.89 -7.89
N ARG A 206 -8.02 -3.18 -7.66
CA ARG A 206 -6.96 -4.19 -7.47
C ARG A 206 -6.93 -5.21 -8.63
N LYS A 207 -5.88 -6.01 -8.67
CA LYS A 207 -5.74 -7.13 -9.62
C LYS A 207 -6.33 -8.42 -9.00
N PRO A 208 -6.65 -9.45 -9.80
CA PRO A 208 -7.09 -10.75 -9.28
C PRO A 208 -6.04 -11.42 -8.38
N ILE A 209 -4.76 -11.30 -8.73
CA ILE A 209 -3.64 -11.61 -7.84
C ILE A 209 -3.25 -10.33 -7.09
N TYR A 210 -3.29 -10.36 -5.76
CA TYR A 210 -3.15 -9.17 -4.95
C TYR A 210 -2.52 -9.47 -3.58
N ILE A 211 -1.94 -8.45 -2.98
CA ILE A 211 -1.62 -8.41 -1.56
C ILE A 211 -2.62 -7.42 -0.96
N PRO A 212 -3.32 -7.74 0.14
CA PRO A 212 -4.37 -6.88 0.70
C PRO A 212 -3.90 -5.45 0.97
N TYR A 213 -2.69 -5.29 1.51
CA TYR A 213 -2.02 -4.01 1.72
C TYR A 213 -0.51 -4.19 1.86
N ALA A 214 0.26 -3.10 1.74
CA ALA A 214 1.73 -3.16 1.63
C ALA A 214 2.46 -3.75 2.85
N GLN A 215 1.81 -3.83 4.01
CA GLN A 215 2.37 -4.38 5.25
C GLN A 215 1.57 -5.59 5.75
N ALA A 216 0.87 -6.30 4.87
CA ALA A 216 0.14 -7.50 5.22
C ALA A 216 1.07 -8.52 5.90
N ILE A 217 0.56 -9.23 6.92
CA ILE A 217 1.30 -10.29 7.61
C ILE A 217 0.42 -11.54 7.62
N PRO A 218 0.86 -12.65 7.00
CA PRO A 218 2.06 -12.78 6.18
C PRO A 218 1.98 -11.92 4.91
N ASN A 219 3.13 -11.40 4.43
CA ASN A 219 3.17 -10.57 3.22
C ASN A 219 3.18 -11.44 1.95
N THR A 220 2.15 -12.26 1.81
CA THR A 220 2.02 -13.25 0.73
C THR A 220 0.87 -12.88 -0.18
N PRO A 221 1.05 -12.91 -1.51
CA PRO A 221 -0.03 -12.65 -2.45
C PRO A 221 -1.07 -13.76 -2.42
N ALA A 222 -2.34 -13.37 -2.61
CA ALA A 222 -3.47 -14.28 -2.79
C ALA A 222 -4.06 -14.12 -4.20
N ILE A 223 -4.69 -15.18 -4.71
CA ILE A 223 -5.44 -15.16 -5.96
C ILE A 223 -6.93 -15.22 -5.65
N ASP A 224 -7.65 -14.18 -6.01
CA ASP A 224 -9.11 -14.16 -5.98
C ASP A 224 -9.67 -15.06 -7.09
N ARG A 225 -10.10 -16.27 -6.71
CA ARG A 225 -10.67 -17.27 -7.63
C ARG A 225 -11.93 -16.75 -8.34
N SER A 226 -12.72 -15.91 -7.67
CA SER A 226 -13.97 -15.39 -8.23
C SER A 226 -13.76 -14.39 -9.36
N LYS A 227 -12.58 -13.75 -9.40
CA LYS A 227 -12.23 -12.73 -10.41
C LYS A 227 -11.17 -13.18 -11.41
N CYS A 228 -10.33 -14.16 -11.04
CA CYS A 228 -9.24 -14.64 -11.87
C CYS A 228 -9.72 -15.30 -13.17
N VAL A 229 -9.15 -14.87 -14.30
CA VAL A 229 -9.48 -15.41 -15.63
C VAL A 229 -9.16 -16.91 -15.73
N HIS A 230 -8.08 -17.39 -15.09
CA HIS A 230 -7.74 -18.81 -15.08
C HIS A 230 -8.89 -19.67 -14.56
N PHE A 231 -9.44 -19.33 -13.41
CA PHE A 231 -10.52 -20.12 -12.79
C PHE A 231 -11.86 -19.94 -13.51
N LYS A 232 -12.04 -18.86 -14.28
CA LYS A 232 -13.24 -18.64 -15.10
C LYS A 232 -13.20 -19.36 -16.45
N THR A 233 -12.04 -19.41 -17.10
CA THR A 233 -11.93 -19.88 -18.51
C THR A 233 -10.99 -21.07 -18.70
N GLY A 234 -10.17 -21.42 -17.70
CA GLY A 234 -9.13 -22.45 -17.76
C GLY A 234 -7.84 -22.04 -18.49
N GLY A 235 -7.80 -20.89 -19.16
CA GLY A 235 -6.75 -20.57 -20.14
C GLY A 235 -5.58 -19.70 -19.66
N CYS A 236 -5.82 -18.71 -18.78
CA CYS A 236 -4.78 -17.73 -18.44
C CYS A 236 -3.77 -18.27 -17.41
N LYS A 237 -2.47 -18.23 -17.70
CA LYS A 237 -1.39 -18.62 -16.76
C LYS A 237 -0.22 -17.63 -16.71
N ILE A 238 -0.44 -16.40 -17.14
CA ILE A 238 0.61 -15.37 -17.30
C ILE A 238 1.34 -15.08 -15.98
N CYS A 239 0.62 -15.08 -14.85
CA CYS A 239 1.22 -14.86 -13.54
C CYS A 239 2.20 -15.97 -13.15
N GLU A 240 1.87 -17.23 -13.45
CA GLU A 240 2.71 -18.41 -13.18
C GLU A 240 4.04 -18.33 -13.93
N GLU A 241 3.99 -17.98 -15.22
CA GLU A 241 5.18 -17.79 -16.07
C GLU A 241 6.05 -16.61 -15.62
N ALA A 242 5.43 -15.53 -15.14
CA ALA A 242 6.13 -14.35 -14.64
C ALA A 242 6.78 -14.59 -13.26
N CYS A 243 6.34 -15.62 -12.53
CA CYS A 243 6.80 -15.92 -11.18
C CYS A 243 8.17 -16.60 -11.21
N GLY A 244 9.24 -15.83 -11.02
CA GLY A 244 10.61 -16.36 -11.02
C GLY A 244 10.88 -17.45 -9.96
N VAL A 245 10.13 -17.42 -8.84
CA VAL A 245 10.23 -18.40 -7.75
C VAL A 245 9.26 -19.58 -7.90
N LYS A 246 8.42 -19.58 -8.94
CA LYS A 246 7.43 -20.65 -9.24
C LYS A 246 6.50 -21.00 -8.06
N ALA A 247 6.07 -19.99 -7.30
CA ALA A 247 5.21 -20.16 -6.13
C ALA A 247 3.72 -20.30 -6.48
N ILE A 248 3.31 -19.94 -7.69
CA ILE A 248 1.90 -19.95 -8.09
C ILE A 248 1.51 -21.36 -8.51
N ASP A 249 0.57 -21.94 -7.77
CA ASP A 249 -0.05 -23.23 -8.08
C ASP A 249 -1.58 -23.08 -8.14
N HIS A 250 -2.13 -23.13 -9.36
CA HIS A 250 -3.57 -23.03 -9.60
C HIS A 250 -4.35 -24.29 -9.17
N THR A 251 -3.66 -25.39 -8.82
CA THR A 251 -4.27 -26.66 -8.45
C THR A 251 -4.54 -26.81 -6.96
N GLN A 252 -3.97 -25.93 -6.11
CA GLN A 252 -4.19 -25.93 -4.67
C GLN A 252 -5.69 -26.03 -4.32
N GLN A 253 -6.02 -26.77 -3.26
CA GLN A 253 -7.39 -26.93 -2.78
C GLN A 253 -7.47 -26.54 -1.31
N ASP A 254 -8.69 -26.26 -0.86
CA ASP A 254 -8.95 -25.98 0.55
C ASP A 254 -8.65 -27.25 1.36
N GLU A 255 -7.92 -27.10 2.46
CA GLU A 255 -7.57 -28.18 3.40
C GLU A 255 -8.39 -28.01 4.68
N ILE A 256 -8.99 -29.11 5.14
CA ILE A 256 -9.69 -29.14 6.43
C ILE A 256 -8.69 -29.64 7.48
N LEU A 257 -8.38 -28.76 8.43
CA LEU A 257 -7.51 -29.07 9.56
C LEU A 257 -8.36 -29.35 10.82
N GLU A 258 -8.19 -30.52 11.40
CA GLU A 258 -8.78 -30.86 12.69
C GLU A 258 -7.82 -30.49 13.82
N LEU A 259 -8.21 -29.51 14.64
CA LEU A 259 -7.41 -29.02 15.76
C LEU A 259 -8.12 -29.30 17.09
N ASN A 260 -7.43 -29.99 18.00
CA ASN A 260 -7.90 -30.17 19.36
C ASN A 260 -7.50 -28.94 20.20
N VAL A 261 -8.49 -28.14 20.60
CA VAL A 261 -8.30 -26.91 21.37
C VAL A 261 -9.08 -26.98 22.69
N GLY A 262 -8.48 -26.49 23.78
CA GLY A 262 -9.15 -26.45 25.08
C GLY A 262 -9.87 -25.13 25.39
N ALA A 263 -9.57 -24.07 24.63
CA ALA A 263 -10.26 -22.78 24.71
C ALA A 263 -10.29 -22.11 23.34
N VAL A 264 -11.31 -21.29 23.09
CA VAL A 264 -11.50 -20.50 21.86
C VAL A 264 -11.73 -19.04 22.23
N VAL A 265 -11.04 -18.11 21.58
CA VAL A 265 -11.24 -16.66 21.74
C VAL A 265 -11.81 -16.10 20.45
N LEU A 266 -13.01 -15.54 20.50
CA LEU A 266 -13.68 -14.92 19.37
C LEU A 266 -13.30 -13.45 19.26
N ALA A 267 -12.59 -13.11 18.18
CA ALA A 267 -12.23 -11.74 17.83
C ALA A 267 -12.56 -11.38 16.37
N PRO A 268 -13.78 -11.67 15.85
CA PRO A 268 -14.10 -11.43 14.43
C PRO A 268 -14.27 -9.94 14.08
N GLY A 269 -14.25 -9.05 15.08
CA GLY A 269 -14.33 -7.60 14.87
C GLY A 269 -15.75 -7.12 14.58
N PHE A 270 -15.89 -6.26 13.57
CA PHE A 270 -17.14 -5.61 13.18
C PHE A 270 -17.18 -5.38 11.67
N LYS A 271 -18.35 -5.03 11.16
CA LYS A 271 -18.58 -4.52 9.82
C LYS A 271 -18.98 -3.03 9.91
N PRO A 272 -18.40 -2.12 9.11
CA PRO A 272 -18.85 -0.74 9.05
C PRO A 272 -20.29 -0.65 8.50
N PHE A 273 -21.10 0.26 9.05
CA PHE A 273 -22.45 0.50 8.55
C PHE A 273 -22.43 0.98 7.09
N ASP A 274 -23.34 0.45 6.28
CA ASP A 274 -23.48 0.81 4.87
C ASP A 274 -24.58 1.87 4.66
N PRO A 275 -24.21 3.14 4.36
CA PRO A 275 -25.19 4.20 4.16
C PRO A 275 -25.82 4.21 2.77
N SER A 276 -25.46 3.29 1.86
CA SER A 276 -25.93 3.27 0.45
C SER A 276 -27.44 3.17 0.30
N LYS A 277 -28.11 2.57 1.29
CA LYS A 277 -29.57 2.40 1.33
C LYS A 277 -30.32 3.70 1.63
N TYR A 278 -29.62 4.75 2.09
CA TYR A 278 -30.23 6.00 2.55
C TYR A 278 -30.04 7.11 1.52
N VAL A 279 -31.06 7.28 0.68
CA VAL A 279 -31.09 8.30 -0.38
C VAL A 279 -30.85 9.72 0.15
N THR A 280 -31.26 9.99 1.40
CA THR A 280 -31.09 11.30 2.04
C THR A 280 -29.64 11.73 2.20
N TYR A 281 -28.70 10.78 2.31
CA TYR A 281 -27.28 11.10 2.40
C TYR A 281 -26.61 11.29 1.04
N GLN A 282 -27.24 10.91 -0.07
CA GLN A 282 -26.64 10.99 -1.43
C GLN A 282 -25.32 10.21 -1.59
N TYR A 283 -24.94 9.34 -0.64
CA TYR A 283 -23.69 8.58 -0.67
C TYR A 283 -23.50 7.80 -1.99
N SER A 284 -24.49 7.02 -2.40
CA SER A 284 -24.41 6.22 -3.64
C SER A 284 -24.49 7.05 -4.94
N LYS A 285 -24.78 8.35 -4.84
CA LYS A 285 -25.08 9.21 -6.00
C LYS A 285 -24.07 10.32 -6.21
N HIS A 286 -23.27 10.65 -5.20
CA HIS A 286 -22.39 11.82 -5.25
C HIS A 286 -20.97 11.48 -4.76
N PRO A 287 -19.93 11.64 -5.62
CA PRO A 287 -18.56 11.22 -5.32
C PRO A 287 -17.91 11.99 -4.15
N ASN A 288 -18.37 13.20 -3.84
CA ASN A 288 -17.87 13.99 -2.70
C ASN A 288 -18.62 13.72 -1.38
N VAL A 289 -19.55 12.77 -1.36
CA VAL A 289 -20.09 12.21 -0.12
C VAL A 289 -19.44 10.87 0.12
N MET A 290 -18.75 10.71 1.24
CA MET A 290 -18.02 9.49 1.57
C MET A 290 -18.18 9.11 3.02
N THR A 291 -17.87 7.88 3.36
CA THR A 291 -17.80 7.36 4.72
C THR A 291 -16.50 7.78 5.41
N SER A 292 -16.50 7.78 6.74
CA SER A 292 -15.29 7.97 7.54
C SER A 292 -14.21 6.93 7.16
N MET A 293 -14.59 5.69 6.88
CA MET A 293 -13.64 4.65 6.44
C MET A 293 -12.96 4.99 5.11
N GLU A 294 -13.68 5.51 4.12
CA GLU A 294 -13.08 5.97 2.86
C GLU A 294 -12.18 7.19 3.08
N PHE A 295 -12.60 8.12 3.93
CA PHE A 295 -11.82 9.30 4.27
C PHE A 295 -10.49 8.94 4.95
N GLU A 296 -10.48 7.94 5.83
CA GLU A 296 -9.26 7.37 6.41
C GLU A 296 -8.31 6.83 5.34
N ARG A 297 -8.84 6.21 4.28
CA ARG A 297 -8.02 5.73 3.15
C ARG A 297 -7.44 6.89 2.36
N ILE A 298 -8.19 7.97 2.14
CA ILE A 298 -7.68 9.19 1.47
C ILE A 298 -6.54 9.82 2.27
N LEU A 299 -6.68 9.94 3.59
CA LEU A 299 -5.63 10.51 4.44
C LEU A 299 -4.42 9.58 4.64
N SER A 300 -4.55 8.29 4.34
CA SER A 300 -3.48 7.32 4.53
C SER A 300 -2.36 7.46 3.48
N ALA A 301 -1.11 7.51 3.95
CA ALA A 301 0.06 7.52 3.08
C ALA A 301 0.18 6.28 2.18
N SER A 302 -0.38 5.14 2.61
CA SER A 302 -0.46 3.90 1.81
C SER A 302 -1.81 3.75 1.10
N GLY A 303 -2.65 4.78 1.14
CA GLY A 303 -3.97 4.80 0.53
C GLY A 303 -3.94 5.18 -0.95
N PRO A 304 -5.11 5.24 -1.59
CA PRO A 304 -5.27 5.50 -3.03
C PRO A 304 -4.70 6.86 -3.47
N THR A 305 -4.77 7.88 -2.60
CA THR A 305 -4.31 9.25 -2.88
C THR A 305 -2.97 9.55 -2.21
N MET A 306 -2.28 8.55 -1.65
CA MET A 306 -0.98 8.69 -0.96
C MET A 306 -0.99 9.73 0.18
N GLY A 307 -2.13 9.97 0.80
CA GLY A 307 -2.30 10.96 1.87
C GLY A 307 -2.65 12.37 1.39
N HIS A 308 -2.78 12.59 0.08
CA HIS A 308 -3.25 13.87 -0.45
C HIS A 308 -4.77 13.99 -0.28
N LEU A 309 -5.20 15.06 0.39
CA LEU A 309 -6.61 15.35 0.63
C LEU A 309 -7.24 15.94 -0.63
N VAL A 310 -8.04 15.14 -1.34
CA VAL A 310 -8.64 15.52 -2.61
C VAL A 310 -10.11 15.11 -2.70
N ARG A 311 -10.90 15.88 -3.44
CA ARG A 311 -12.25 15.53 -3.88
C ARG A 311 -12.20 14.37 -4.86
N MET A 312 -13.10 13.40 -4.72
CA MET A 312 -13.13 12.25 -5.63
C MET A 312 -13.80 12.57 -6.97
N SER A 313 -14.52 13.71 -7.07
CA SER A 313 -15.11 14.15 -8.35
C SER A 313 -14.08 14.72 -9.32
N ASP A 314 -13.20 15.60 -8.83
CA ASP A 314 -12.30 16.41 -9.68
C ASP A 314 -10.83 16.40 -9.23
N HIS A 315 -10.49 15.65 -8.19
CA HIS A 315 -9.17 15.55 -7.59
C HIS A 315 -8.57 16.88 -7.09
N LYS A 316 -9.39 17.91 -6.86
CA LYS A 316 -8.94 19.17 -6.26
C LYS A 316 -8.98 19.11 -4.75
N GLU A 317 -8.16 19.95 -4.11
CA GLU A 317 -8.16 20.11 -2.66
C GLU A 317 -9.48 20.76 -2.19
N PRO A 318 -10.20 20.16 -1.22
CA PRO A 318 -11.38 20.78 -0.64
C PRO A 318 -10.96 21.95 0.27
N LYS A 319 -11.75 23.02 0.25
CA LYS A 319 -11.63 24.17 1.16
C LYS A 319 -12.56 24.06 2.36
N LYS A 320 -13.61 23.23 2.26
CA LYS A 320 -14.63 23.11 3.31
C LYS A 320 -15.24 21.71 3.41
N ILE A 321 -15.16 21.11 4.59
CA ILE A 321 -15.60 19.71 4.84
C ILE A 321 -16.55 19.63 6.03
N ALA A 322 -17.64 18.89 5.88
CA ALA A 322 -18.59 18.57 6.95
C ALA A 322 -18.50 17.09 7.38
N TRP A 323 -18.48 16.82 8.68
CA TRP A 323 -18.67 15.48 9.24
C TRP A 323 -20.06 15.35 9.86
N LEU A 324 -20.81 14.32 9.47
CA LEU A 324 -22.13 14.04 10.03
C LEU A 324 -22.06 12.88 11.01
N GLN A 325 -22.32 13.15 12.29
CA GLN A 325 -22.27 12.16 13.36
C GLN A 325 -23.49 11.22 13.39
N CYS A 326 -23.29 10.05 14.02
CA CYS A 326 -24.34 9.06 14.28
C CYS A 326 -25.01 8.49 13.02
N VAL A 327 -24.26 8.36 11.91
CA VAL A 327 -24.78 7.69 10.71
C VAL A 327 -24.81 6.18 10.97
N GLY A 328 -25.99 5.57 11.00
CA GLY A 328 -26.14 4.14 11.32
C GLY A 328 -26.08 3.79 12.81
N SER A 329 -26.26 4.78 13.69
CA SER A 329 -26.30 4.60 15.15
C SER A 329 -27.29 5.57 15.78
N ARG A 330 -27.83 5.23 16.96
CA ARG A 330 -28.86 6.02 17.64
C ARG A 330 -30.04 6.36 16.71
N ASP A 331 -30.45 5.38 15.92
CA ASP A 331 -31.54 5.49 14.96
C ASP A 331 -32.40 4.22 14.95
N MET A 332 -33.52 4.27 15.69
CA MET A 332 -34.50 3.18 15.75
C MET A 332 -35.44 3.15 14.54
N ASN A 333 -35.52 4.22 13.76
CA ASN A 333 -36.55 4.35 12.71
C ASN A 333 -36.04 3.83 11.36
N ARG A 334 -34.77 4.09 11.06
CA ARG A 334 -34.21 3.83 9.73
C ARG A 334 -33.41 2.54 9.66
N CYS A 335 -32.51 2.30 10.62
CA CYS A 335 -31.62 1.13 10.65
C CYS A 335 -31.81 0.23 11.88
N ASP A 336 -32.73 0.59 12.78
CA ASP A 336 -32.99 -0.12 14.04
C ASP A 336 -31.73 -0.37 14.90
N HIS A 337 -30.83 0.62 14.92
CA HIS A 337 -29.64 0.60 15.77
C HIS A 337 -29.81 1.61 16.91
N PRO A 338 -30.43 1.22 18.05
CA PRO A 338 -30.65 2.12 19.18
C PRO A 338 -29.35 2.48 19.92
N TYR A 339 -28.29 1.70 19.72
CA TYR A 339 -27.01 1.85 20.40
C TYR A 339 -26.12 2.95 19.80
N CYS A 340 -25.14 3.38 20.59
CA CYS A 340 -24.06 4.26 20.14
C CYS A 340 -22.86 3.43 19.73
N SER A 341 -22.23 3.75 18.59
CA SER A 341 -21.02 3.07 18.16
C SER A 341 -19.72 3.47 18.88
N SER A 342 -19.82 4.31 19.93
CA SER A 342 -18.74 4.69 20.88
C SER A 342 -17.55 5.46 20.30
N VAL A 343 -17.07 5.10 19.11
CA VAL A 343 -15.83 5.64 18.50
C VAL A 343 -16.07 6.80 17.54
N CYS A 344 -17.31 6.99 17.07
CA CYS A 344 -17.58 7.86 15.93
C CYS A 344 -17.35 9.35 16.21
N CYS A 345 -17.55 9.80 17.45
CA CYS A 345 -17.20 11.17 17.82
C CYS A 345 -15.68 11.39 17.74
N MET A 346 -14.90 10.41 18.20
CA MET A 346 -13.44 10.56 18.31
C MET A 346 -12.72 10.44 16.98
N TYR A 347 -13.10 9.48 16.12
CA TYR A 347 -12.43 9.35 14.82
C TYR A 347 -12.65 10.59 13.92
N ALA A 348 -13.69 11.39 14.17
CA ALA A 348 -14.11 12.48 13.31
C ALA A 348 -13.43 13.76 13.76
N ILE A 349 -13.29 13.95 15.08
CA ILE A 349 -12.37 14.94 15.64
C ILE A 349 -10.95 14.66 15.11
N LYS A 350 -10.55 13.39 15.11
CA LYS A 350 -9.23 12.97 14.61
C LYS A 350 -9.07 13.26 13.11
N GLU A 351 -10.00 12.81 12.28
CA GLU A 351 -10.02 13.06 10.84
C GLU A 351 -10.01 14.56 10.52
N ALA A 352 -10.85 15.37 11.17
CA ALA A 352 -10.88 16.82 10.97
C ALA A 352 -9.56 17.50 11.36
N SER A 353 -8.94 17.06 12.47
CA SER A 353 -7.65 17.59 12.92
C SER A 353 -6.53 17.24 11.93
N ILE A 354 -6.48 15.98 11.47
CA ILE A 354 -5.48 15.52 10.50
C ILE A 354 -5.70 16.16 9.13
N ALA A 355 -6.94 16.34 8.69
CA ALA A 355 -7.27 17.02 7.43
C ALA A 355 -6.71 18.46 7.43
N LYS A 356 -6.84 19.18 8.54
CA LYS A 356 -6.22 20.51 8.72
C LYS A 356 -4.69 20.45 8.76
N GLU A 357 -4.10 19.41 9.34
CA GLU A 357 -2.64 19.23 9.27
C GLU A 357 -2.14 18.99 7.84
N HIS A 358 -2.95 18.34 6.98
CA HIS A 358 -2.59 18.06 5.59
C HIS A 358 -2.83 19.26 4.66
N ALA A 359 -3.95 19.97 4.80
CA ALA A 359 -4.35 21.06 3.92
C ALA A 359 -3.96 22.46 4.41
N GLY A 360 -3.53 22.59 5.67
CA GLY A 360 -3.20 23.87 6.30
C GLY A 360 -4.39 24.57 6.97
N SER A 361 -4.15 25.79 7.45
CA SER A 361 -5.08 26.56 8.28
C SER A 361 -6.37 27.01 7.57
N ASP A 362 -6.32 27.10 6.23
CA ASP A 362 -7.41 27.67 5.42
C ASP A 362 -8.58 26.69 5.23
N LEU A 363 -8.40 25.42 5.56
CA LEU A 363 -9.45 24.41 5.50
C LEU A 363 -10.50 24.65 6.59
N ASP A 364 -11.75 24.89 6.21
CA ASP A 364 -12.89 24.97 7.13
C ASP A 364 -13.45 23.56 7.41
N CYS A 365 -13.51 23.18 8.69
CA CYS A 365 -14.03 21.88 9.13
C CYS A 365 -15.20 22.07 10.09
N ALA A 366 -16.33 21.43 9.80
CA ALA A 366 -17.51 21.43 10.66
C ALA A 366 -17.94 20.01 11.03
N ILE A 367 -18.11 19.74 12.32
CA ILE A 367 -18.64 18.48 12.84
C ILE A 367 -20.07 18.72 13.34
N PHE A 368 -21.04 18.06 12.69
CA PHE A 368 -22.46 18.11 13.02
C PHE A 368 -22.83 16.96 13.95
N PHE A 369 -23.30 17.28 15.15
CA PHE A 369 -23.49 16.29 16.22
C PHE A 369 -24.77 16.49 17.04
N MET A 370 -25.18 15.45 17.75
CA MET A 370 -26.22 15.54 18.80
C MET A 370 -25.58 15.77 20.17
N ASP A 371 -24.71 14.84 20.56
CA ASP A 371 -23.89 14.88 21.77
C ASP A 371 -22.48 14.37 21.43
N MET A 372 -21.44 15.07 21.88
CA MET A 372 -20.06 14.58 21.76
C MET A 372 -19.76 13.61 22.90
N ARG A 373 -19.25 12.41 22.56
CA ARG A 373 -18.97 11.34 23.52
C ARG A 373 -17.46 11.05 23.63
N THR A 374 -16.78 11.88 24.39
CA THR A 374 -15.31 11.98 24.57
C THR A 374 -14.85 11.35 25.89
N HIS A 375 -15.39 10.16 26.24
CA HIS A 375 -15.28 9.57 27.57
C HIS A 375 -13.95 8.85 27.89
N GLY A 376 -13.05 8.70 26.91
CA GLY A 376 -11.74 8.07 27.11
C GLY A 376 -10.73 8.99 27.79
N LYS A 377 -9.61 8.42 28.26
CA LYS A 377 -8.53 9.19 28.88
C LYS A 377 -7.97 10.21 27.87
N ASP A 378 -7.92 11.48 28.29
CA ASP A 378 -7.49 12.62 27.48
C ASP A 378 -8.34 12.91 26.22
N PHE A 379 -9.49 12.24 26.03
CA PHE A 379 -10.33 12.45 24.85
C PHE A 379 -11.00 13.83 24.85
N GLU A 380 -11.45 14.32 26.01
CA GLU A 380 -11.98 15.68 26.13
C GLU A 380 -10.91 16.74 25.81
N ARG A 381 -9.68 16.53 26.29
CA ARG A 381 -8.56 17.43 25.96
C ARG A 381 -8.26 17.44 24.46
N TYR A 382 -8.40 16.30 23.80
CA TYR A 382 -8.26 16.20 22.34
C TYR A 382 -9.37 16.96 21.60
N TYR A 383 -10.60 16.85 22.09
CA TYR A 383 -11.75 17.64 21.61
C TYR A 383 -11.53 19.15 21.79
N ASP A 384 -11.11 19.60 22.98
CA ASP A 384 -10.80 21.01 23.25
C ASP A 384 -9.65 21.51 22.35
N ALA A 385 -8.60 20.72 22.17
CA ALA A 385 -7.49 21.07 21.28
C ALA A 385 -7.96 21.22 19.81
N ALA A 386 -8.83 20.34 19.32
CA ALA A 386 -9.40 20.45 17.98
C ALA A 386 -10.22 21.74 17.81
N ARG A 387 -10.99 22.11 18.84
CA ARG A 387 -11.78 23.36 18.84
C ARG A 387 -10.90 24.60 18.90
N GLU A 388 -9.97 24.64 19.85
CA GLU A 388 -9.25 25.87 20.23
C GLU A 388 -7.99 26.10 19.41
N LYS A 389 -7.23 25.04 19.13
CA LYS A 389 -5.96 25.13 18.39
C LYS A 389 -6.14 24.96 16.90
N HIS A 390 -6.99 24.01 16.48
CA HIS A 390 -7.20 23.72 15.06
C HIS A 390 -8.39 24.47 14.46
N GLY A 391 -9.26 25.09 15.28
CA GLY A 391 -10.41 25.85 14.81
C GLY A 391 -11.48 24.98 14.14
N VAL A 392 -11.65 23.73 14.58
CA VAL A 392 -12.74 22.87 14.11
C VAL A 392 -14.07 23.36 14.70
N ARG A 393 -15.07 23.58 13.85
CA ARG A 393 -16.41 24.00 14.26
C ARG A 393 -17.21 22.80 14.74
N PHE A 394 -17.86 22.93 15.89
CA PHE A 394 -18.77 21.92 16.42
C PHE A 394 -20.18 22.47 16.40
N ILE A 395 -21.04 21.90 15.57
CA ILE A 395 -22.41 22.37 15.34
C ILE A 395 -23.37 21.34 15.90
N ARG A 396 -24.08 21.72 16.96
CA ARG A 396 -25.06 20.84 17.58
C ARG A 396 -26.35 20.78 16.75
N SER A 397 -26.34 19.93 15.73
CA SER A 397 -27.49 19.66 14.88
C SER A 397 -27.35 18.30 14.20
N ARG A 398 -28.46 17.57 14.10
CA ARG A 398 -28.54 16.34 13.30
C ARG A 398 -29.04 16.70 11.91
N VAL A 399 -28.13 16.74 10.94
CA VAL A 399 -28.46 16.99 9.53
C VAL A 399 -29.29 15.83 8.98
N HIS A 400 -30.42 16.13 8.34
CA HIS A 400 -31.32 15.12 7.79
C HIS A 400 -30.98 14.73 6.34
N SER A 401 -30.69 15.72 5.50
CA SER A 401 -30.47 15.54 4.05
C SER A 401 -29.22 16.26 3.58
N ILE A 402 -28.61 15.71 2.54
CA ILE A 402 -27.54 16.34 1.75
C ILE A 402 -28.13 16.62 0.36
N GLU A 403 -28.03 17.87 -0.11
CA GLU A 403 -28.53 18.29 -1.42
C GLU A 403 -27.34 18.70 -2.31
N PRO A 404 -27.12 18.07 -3.48
CA PRO A 404 -26.12 18.54 -4.44
C PRO A 404 -26.52 19.91 -5.00
N ASN A 405 -25.55 20.81 -5.14
CA ASN A 405 -25.81 22.12 -5.71
C ASN A 405 -26.14 22.02 -7.21
N ALA A 406 -27.08 22.83 -7.70
CA ALA A 406 -27.46 22.81 -9.11
C ALA A 406 -26.33 23.38 -9.98
N GLY A 407 -25.65 22.52 -10.74
CA GLY A 407 -24.61 22.90 -11.70
C GLY A 407 -23.17 22.85 -11.19
N GLY A 408 -22.93 22.23 -10.03
CA GLY A 408 -21.59 22.02 -9.49
C GLY A 408 -21.48 20.75 -8.64
N ASP A 409 -20.27 20.45 -8.19
CA ASP A 409 -19.92 19.26 -7.39
C ASP A 409 -20.02 19.50 -5.87
N ASP A 410 -20.54 20.66 -5.47
CA ASP A 410 -20.62 21.10 -4.07
C ASP A 410 -21.92 20.64 -3.42
N LEU A 411 -21.90 20.53 -2.09
CA LEU A 411 -22.94 19.92 -1.28
C LEU A 411 -23.56 20.95 -0.34
N VAL A 412 -24.87 21.07 -0.37
CA VAL A 412 -25.65 22.00 0.45
C VAL A 412 -26.26 21.26 1.63
N LEU A 413 -25.98 21.74 2.84
CA LEU A 413 -26.56 21.25 4.08
C LEU A 413 -27.52 22.28 4.66
N ARG A 414 -28.72 21.86 5.02
CA ARG A 414 -29.68 22.65 5.79
C ARG A 414 -29.78 22.12 7.21
N TYR A 415 -29.59 23.00 8.19
CA TYR A 415 -29.61 22.62 9.60
C TYR A 415 -30.14 23.74 10.49
N ALA A 416 -30.64 23.38 11.67
CA ALA A 416 -31.04 24.35 12.69
C ALA A 416 -29.89 24.61 13.67
N THR A 417 -29.68 25.87 14.05
CA THR A 417 -28.78 26.23 15.15
C THR A 417 -29.44 25.96 16.51
N GLU A 418 -28.67 26.04 17.60
CA GLU A 418 -29.23 25.94 18.96
C GLU A 418 -30.25 27.04 19.28
N LYS A 419 -30.24 28.16 18.54
CA LYS A 419 -31.24 29.23 18.64
C LYS A 419 -32.51 28.96 17.82
N GLY A 420 -32.55 27.85 17.07
CA GLY A 420 -33.66 27.51 16.18
C GLY A 420 -33.63 28.20 14.81
N GLU A 421 -32.54 28.91 14.49
CA GLU A 421 -32.38 29.56 13.18
C GLU A 421 -32.03 28.51 12.13
N GLN A 422 -32.69 28.56 10.97
CA GLN A 422 -32.32 27.71 9.84
C GLN A 422 -31.15 28.31 9.08
N VAL A 423 -30.11 27.50 8.89
CA VAL A 423 -28.92 27.85 8.14
C VAL A 423 -28.79 26.91 6.96
N GLU A 424 -28.49 27.49 5.80
CA GLU A 424 -28.07 26.77 4.60
C GLU A 424 -26.59 27.07 4.38
N GLU A 425 -25.77 26.02 4.28
CA GLU A 425 -24.32 26.13 4.15
C GLU A 425 -23.80 25.16 3.09
N THR A 426 -22.91 25.64 2.22
CA THR A 426 -22.28 24.85 1.17
C THR A 426 -20.92 24.30 1.61
N PHE A 427 -20.63 23.05 1.25
CA PHE A 427 -19.42 22.30 1.54
C PHE A 427 -18.88 21.64 0.27
N ASP A 428 -17.56 21.50 0.15
CA ASP A 428 -16.95 20.82 -0.99
C ASP A 428 -17.02 19.30 -0.85
N MET A 429 -17.09 18.82 0.40
CA MET A 429 -17.09 17.40 0.75
C MET A 429 -17.88 17.15 2.05
N VAL A 430 -18.55 15.99 2.12
CA VAL A 430 -19.24 15.54 3.33
C VAL A 430 -18.78 14.13 3.70
N VAL A 431 -18.37 13.96 4.95
CA VAL A 431 -17.93 12.71 5.55
C VAL A 431 -19.00 12.17 6.50
N LEU A 432 -19.50 10.98 6.21
CA LEU A 432 -20.47 10.26 7.02
C LEU A 432 -19.73 9.48 8.10
N SER A 433 -19.88 9.89 9.36
CA SER A 433 -19.34 9.15 10.51
C SER A 433 -20.19 7.91 10.77
N ILE A 434 -19.87 6.82 10.05
CA ILE A 434 -20.61 5.57 10.04
C ILE A 434 -20.38 4.73 11.31
N GLY A 435 -21.46 4.10 11.79
CA GLY A 435 -21.46 3.21 12.93
C GLY A 435 -20.81 1.84 12.67
N LEU A 436 -20.72 1.05 13.73
CA LEU A 436 -20.24 -0.33 13.73
C LEU A 436 -21.44 -1.28 13.87
N GLU A 437 -21.53 -2.30 13.02
CA GLU A 437 -22.53 -3.37 13.05
C GLU A 437 -21.87 -4.76 12.96
N ILE A 438 -22.62 -5.83 13.21
CA ILE A 438 -22.13 -7.21 13.07
C ILE A 438 -22.71 -7.83 11.79
N SER A 439 -21.85 -8.48 10.99
CA SER A 439 -22.27 -9.14 9.75
C SER A 439 -23.12 -10.38 10.03
N GLU A 440 -23.98 -10.75 9.08
CA GLU A 440 -24.80 -11.96 9.16
C GLU A 440 -23.95 -13.24 9.24
N GLU A 441 -22.76 -13.24 8.64
CA GLU A 441 -21.80 -14.35 8.76
C GLU A 441 -21.34 -14.56 10.21
N ILE A 442 -21.03 -13.50 10.93
CA ILE A 442 -20.61 -13.56 12.34
C ILE A 442 -21.80 -13.97 13.23
N LYS A 443 -23.02 -13.50 12.94
CA LYS A 443 -24.23 -13.94 13.65
C LYS A 443 -24.46 -15.44 13.44
N GLY A 444 -24.30 -15.94 12.21
CA GLY A 444 -24.37 -17.36 11.90
C GLY A 444 -23.26 -18.19 12.57
N LEU A 445 -22.06 -17.63 12.74
CA LEU A 445 -21.00 -18.26 13.53
C LEU A 445 -21.38 -18.39 15.00
N ALA A 446 -21.94 -17.33 15.60
CA ALA A 446 -22.42 -17.35 16.97
C ALA A 446 -23.54 -18.40 17.18
N GLU A 447 -24.47 -18.50 16.23
CA GLU A 447 -25.53 -19.51 16.25
C GLU A 447 -24.96 -20.93 16.20
N LYS A 448 -24.01 -21.21 15.29
CA LYS A 448 -23.33 -22.52 15.19
C LYS A 448 -22.59 -22.90 16.47
N LEU A 449 -22.02 -21.91 17.18
CA LEU A 449 -21.33 -22.10 18.46
C LEU A 449 -22.29 -22.11 19.67
N GLY A 450 -23.56 -21.78 19.48
CA GLY A 450 -24.56 -21.69 20.55
C GLY A 450 -24.31 -20.53 21.52
N ILE A 451 -23.84 -19.40 21.00
CA ILE A 451 -23.50 -18.18 21.76
C ILE A 451 -24.67 -17.21 21.69
N ASN A 452 -25.05 -16.67 22.86
CA ASN A 452 -26.13 -15.69 22.95
C ASN A 452 -25.67 -14.33 22.44
N LEU A 453 -26.52 -13.67 21.64
CA LEU A 453 -26.31 -12.31 21.18
C LEU A 453 -27.24 -11.32 21.91
N THR A 454 -26.81 -10.06 21.96
CA THR A 454 -27.63 -8.93 22.39
C THR A 454 -28.63 -8.53 21.29
N GLU A 455 -29.60 -7.68 21.61
CA GLU A 455 -30.55 -7.12 20.61
C GLU A 455 -29.81 -6.40 19.46
N GLY A 456 -28.65 -5.80 19.73
CA GLY A 456 -27.80 -5.16 18.71
C GLY A 456 -26.94 -6.14 17.89
N GLY A 457 -27.03 -7.45 18.12
CA GLY A 457 -26.27 -8.48 17.40
C GLY A 457 -24.84 -8.70 17.88
N PHE A 458 -24.42 -8.04 18.97
CA PHE A 458 -23.11 -8.25 19.61
C PHE A 458 -23.13 -9.44 20.57
N CYS A 459 -21.98 -10.01 20.90
CA CYS A 459 -21.86 -11.10 21.87
C CYS A 459 -22.37 -10.68 23.26
N ASN A 460 -23.31 -11.45 23.81
CA ASN A 460 -23.86 -11.18 25.14
C ASN A 460 -22.87 -11.61 26.23
N THR A 461 -22.54 -10.70 27.13
CA THR A 461 -21.59 -10.89 28.24
C THR A 461 -22.13 -10.21 29.51
N SER A 462 -21.49 -10.43 30.66
CA SER A 462 -21.91 -9.81 31.93
C SER A 462 -20.86 -8.83 32.46
N SER A 463 -21.26 -7.89 33.32
CA SER A 463 -20.33 -6.95 33.95
C SER A 463 -19.28 -7.62 34.86
N PHE A 464 -19.56 -8.82 35.39
CA PHE A 464 -18.62 -9.57 36.23
C PHE A 464 -17.74 -10.54 35.43
N THR A 465 -18.15 -10.86 34.19
CA THR A 465 -17.42 -11.75 33.28
C THR A 465 -17.43 -11.15 31.86
N PRO A 466 -16.74 -10.02 31.65
CA PRO A 466 -16.90 -9.18 30.46
C PRO A 466 -16.39 -9.83 29.16
N VAL A 467 -15.54 -10.86 29.27
CA VAL A 467 -14.96 -11.59 28.15
C VAL A 467 -15.47 -13.03 28.04
N ALA A 468 -16.26 -13.52 29.00
CA ALA A 468 -16.78 -14.88 28.98
C ALA A 468 -18.13 -14.92 28.27
N THR A 469 -18.31 -15.90 27.38
CA THR A 469 -19.60 -16.18 26.76
C THR A 469 -20.46 -17.05 27.68
N ASN A 470 -21.67 -17.40 27.23
CA ASN A 470 -22.51 -18.40 27.90
C ASN A 470 -21.99 -19.85 27.76
N LYS A 471 -20.89 -20.07 27.02
CA LYS A 471 -20.26 -21.38 26.82
C LYS A 471 -18.89 -21.39 27.50
N GLU A 472 -18.70 -22.33 28.41
CA GLU A 472 -17.41 -22.53 29.07
C GLU A 472 -16.32 -22.86 28.04
N GLY A 473 -15.12 -22.30 28.24
CA GLY A 473 -14.01 -22.42 27.30
C GLY A 473 -14.11 -21.52 26.05
N ILE A 474 -15.22 -20.79 25.84
CA ILE A 474 -15.35 -19.82 24.76
C ILE A 474 -15.40 -18.40 25.31
N TYR A 475 -14.47 -17.57 24.85
CA TYR A 475 -14.29 -16.18 25.25
C TYR A 475 -14.48 -15.26 24.05
N VAL A 476 -14.68 -13.97 24.31
CA VAL A 476 -14.85 -12.93 23.29
C VAL A 476 -14.02 -11.70 23.64
N CYS A 477 -13.52 -10.99 22.63
CA CYS A 477 -12.88 -9.69 22.82
C CYS A 477 -13.12 -8.75 21.62
N GLY A 478 -12.90 -7.46 21.87
CA GLY A 478 -12.92 -6.44 20.82
C GLY A 478 -14.34 -6.08 20.37
N ALA A 479 -14.46 -5.56 19.16
CA ALA A 479 -15.71 -4.97 18.67
C ALA A 479 -16.90 -5.93 18.56
N PHE A 480 -16.66 -7.25 18.56
CA PHE A 480 -17.75 -8.24 18.56
C PHE A 480 -18.51 -8.30 19.88
N GLN A 481 -17.86 -8.02 21.01
CA GLN A 481 -18.55 -7.87 22.31
C GLN A 481 -19.40 -6.60 22.37
N GLY A 482 -19.02 -5.57 21.60
CA GLY A 482 -19.71 -4.29 21.56
C GLY A 482 -18.83 -3.19 20.95
N PRO A 483 -19.42 -2.08 20.45
CA PRO A 483 -18.66 -0.99 19.83
C PRO A 483 -17.66 -0.34 20.79
N LYS A 484 -16.37 -0.34 20.42
CA LYS A 484 -15.29 0.17 21.27
C LYS A 484 -14.04 0.54 20.48
N ASP A 485 -13.14 1.25 21.16
CA ASP A 485 -11.87 1.69 20.61
C ASP A 485 -10.76 0.63 20.73
N ILE A 486 -9.58 0.96 20.19
CA ILE A 486 -8.42 0.09 20.19
C ILE A 486 -7.93 -0.22 21.62
N PRO A 487 -7.71 0.78 22.51
CA PRO A 487 -7.31 0.50 23.89
C PRO A 487 -8.22 -0.49 24.63
N GLN A 488 -9.54 -0.28 24.56
CA GLN A 488 -10.50 -1.19 25.20
C GLN A 488 -10.44 -2.60 24.60
N SER A 489 -10.31 -2.70 23.27
CA SER A 489 -10.17 -3.99 22.58
C SER A 489 -8.91 -4.75 23.01
N VAL A 490 -7.78 -4.06 23.20
CA VAL A 490 -6.51 -4.66 23.66
C VAL A 490 -6.61 -5.13 25.11
N ILE A 491 -7.29 -4.37 25.97
CA ILE A 491 -7.56 -4.76 27.36
C ILE A 491 -8.40 -6.03 27.40
N GLU A 492 -9.50 -6.08 26.64
CA GLU A 492 -10.34 -7.28 26.55
C GLU A 492 -9.59 -8.48 25.98
N ALA A 493 -8.76 -8.30 24.96
CA ALA A 493 -7.95 -9.38 24.41
C ALA A 493 -6.98 -9.96 25.46
N SER A 494 -6.37 -9.08 26.28
CA SER A 494 -5.50 -9.49 27.38
C SER A 494 -6.27 -10.24 28.46
N SER A 495 -7.49 -9.78 28.79
CA SER A 495 -8.37 -10.45 29.74
C SER A 495 -8.82 -11.82 29.24
N ALA A 496 -9.24 -11.93 27.98
CA ALA A 496 -9.65 -13.20 27.37
C ALA A 496 -8.49 -14.21 27.33
N ALA A 497 -7.28 -13.74 26.99
CA ALA A 497 -6.08 -14.58 27.02
C ALA A 497 -5.72 -15.04 28.44
N ALA A 498 -5.89 -14.19 29.45
CA ALA A 498 -5.65 -14.54 30.85
C ALA A 498 -6.66 -15.60 31.34
N GLU A 499 -7.94 -15.44 31.05
CA GLU A 499 -9.00 -16.40 31.40
C GLU A 499 -8.78 -17.75 30.71
N ALA A 500 -8.50 -17.74 29.40
CA ALA A 500 -8.15 -18.96 28.67
C ALA A 500 -6.87 -19.62 29.23
N GLY A 501 -5.85 -18.81 29.57
CA GLY A 501 -4.61 -19.30 30.17
C GLY A 501 -4.77 -19.85 31.59
N ALA A 502 -5.74 -19.35 32.35
CA ALA A 502 -6.11 -19.88 33.66
C ALA A 502 -6.78 -21.24 33.52
N LEU A 503 -7.74 -21.37 32.59
CA LEU A 503 -8.40 -22.63 32.27
C LEU A 503 -7.40 -23.70 31.80
N LEU A 504 -6.43 -23.31 30.96
CA LEU A 504 -5.44 -24.20 30.36
C LEU A 504 -4.16 -24.36 31.20
N SER A 505 -4.15 -23.89 32.45
CA SER A 505 -2.95 -23.82 33.28
C SER A 505 -2.27 -25.19 33.49
N GLU A 506 -3.06 -26.26 33.66
CA GLU A 506 -2.55 -27.63 33.83
C GLU A 506 -1.88 -28.17 32.56
N ALA A 507 -2.29 -27.72 31.38
CA ALA A 507 -1.76 -28.16 30.08
C ALA A 507 -0.64 -27.24 29.54
N ARG A 508 -0.17 -26.27 30.34
CA ARG A 508 0.85 -25.30 29.91
C ARG A 508 2.11 -26.01 29.40
N ASN A 509 2.63 -25.54 28.27
CA ASN A 509 3.82 -26.05 27.57
C ASN A 509 3.72 -27.46 26.96
N THR A 510 2.62 -28.19 27.15
CA THR A 510 2.48 -29.58 26.66
C THR A 510 2.52 -29.71 25.13
N LEU A 511 2.11 -28.67 24.40
CA LEU A 511 2.06 -28.62 22.92
C LEU A 511 2.97 -27.53 22.33
N THR A 512 3.92 -27.01 23.10
CA THR A 512 4.86 -25.98 22.60
C THR A 512 6.01 -26.59 21.81
N ARG A 513 6.45 -25.91 20.74
CA ARG A 513 7.69 -26.24 20.02
C ARG A 513 8.77 -25.25 20.45
N ALA A 514 9.96 -25.76 20.77
CA ALA A 514 11.12 -24.89 20.99
C ALA A 514 11.48 -24.20 19.66
N LYS A 515 11.67 -22.87 19.70
CA LYS A 515 12.21 -22.13 18.55
C LYS A 515 13.63 -22.65 18.29
N GLU A 516 13.99 -22.80 17.02
CA GLU A 516 15.34 -23.20 16.64
C GLU A 516 16.32 -22.09 17.04
N ASP A 517 17.30 -22.41 17.90
CA ASP A 517 18.28 -21.44 18.37
C ASP A 517 19.26 -21.10 17.25
N ILE A 518 19.13 -19.89 16.70
CA ILE A 518 20.10 -19.37 15.75
C ILE A 518 21.38 -19.07 16.53
N LYS A 519 22.45 -19.80 16.21
CA LYS A 519 23.74 -19.64 16.88
C LYS A 519 24.27 -18.22 16.68
N GLU A 520 24.43 -17.49 17.77
CA GLU A 520 25.04 -16.16 17.77
C GLU A 520 26.50 -16.24 17.28
N ARG A 521 26.85 -15.37 16.34
CA ARG A 521 28.21 -15.11 15.91
C ARG A 521 28.90 -14.23 16.94
N ASP A 522 30.03 -14.71 17.45
CA ASP A 522 30.90 -13.93 18.31
C ASP A 522 31.69 -12.92 17.47
N ILE A 523 31.48 -11.63 17.74
CA ILE A 523 32.13 -10.51 17.04
C ILE A 523 33.21 -9.82 17.88
N ARG A 524 33.59 -10.40 19.03
CA ARG A 524 34.58 -9.78 19.94
C ARG A 524 35.93 -9.65 19.23
N GLY A 525 36.48 -8.44 19.27
CA GLY A 525 37.76 -8.12 18.61
C GLY A 525 37.64 -7.81 17.11
N GLU A 526 36.46 -7.91 16.51
CA GLU A 526 36.24 -7.45 15.13
C GLU A 526 36.21 -5.92 15.05
N ARG A 527 36.70 -5.35 13.94
CA ARG A 527 36.50 -3.93 13.62
C ARG A 527 34.99 -3.66 13.46
N PRO A 528 34.45 -2.54 13.98
CA PRO A 528 33.06 -2.18 13.73
C PRO A 528 32.77 -2.05 12.23
N ARG A 529 31.71 -2.72 11.78
CA ARG A 529 31.16 -2.70 10.42
C ARG A 529 29.67 -2.41 10.52
N ILE A 530 29.35 -1.13 10.41
CA ILE A 530 28.03 -0.58 10.73
C ILE A 530 27.19 -0.50 9.47
N GLY A 531 25.98 -1.07 9.51
CA GLY A 531 24.92 -0.80 8.54
C GLY A 531 23.99 0.30 9.03
N VAL A 532 23.74 1.32 8.21
CA VAL A 532 22.79 2.39 8.52
C VAL A 532 21.58 2.32 7.59
N PHE A 533 20.39 2.20 8.17
CA PHE A 533 19.14 2.15 7.43
C PHE A 533 18.28 3.37 7.78
N VAL A 534 18.01 4.24 6.81
CA VAL A 534 17.22 5.46 6.99
C VAL A 534 15.80 5.22 6.48
N CYS A 535 14.81 5.39 7.35
CA CYS A 535 13.40 5.14 7.02
C CYS A 535 12.74 6.42 6.48
N HIS A 536 11.99 6.31 5.38
CA HIS A 536 11.24 7.43 4.81
C HIS A 536 9.85 7.61 5.42
N CYS A 537 9.17 6.52 5.81
CA CYS A 537 7.86 6.51 6.48
C CYS A 537 6.79 7.44 5.85
N GLY A 538 6.78 7.59 4.52
CA GLY A 538 5.85 8.48 3.80
C GLY A 538 5.93 9.93 4.28
N ILE A 539 4.76 10.56 4.50
CA ILE A 539 4.66 11.94 5.00
C ILE A 539 5.10 12.11 6.45
N ASN A 540 5.40 11.03 7.19
CA ASN A 540 5.79 11.16 8.59
C ASN A 540 7.23 11.61 8.76
N ILE A 541 8.13 11.27 7.84
CA ILE A 541 9.54 11.67 7.88
C ILE A 541 9.91 12.38 6.60
N GLY A 542 9.73 11.74 5.44
CA GLY A 542 10.21 12.26 4.16
C GLY A 542 9.47 13.47 3.59
N SER A 543 8.40 13.96 4.24
CA SER A 543 7.81 15.27 3.91
C SER A 543 8.62 16.45 4.46
N ILE A 544 9.38 16.23 5.54
CA ILE A 544 10.13 17.27 6.26
C ILE A 544 11.64 17.04 6.16
N VAL A 545 12.09 15.79 6.35
CA VAL A 545 13.51 15.43 6.37
C VAL A 545 13.93 14.91 5.00
N ASP A 546 15.03 15.44 4.43
CA ASP A 546 15.64 14.87 3.23
C ASP A 546 16.34 13.53 3.56
N VAL A 547 15.57 12.46 3.43
CA VAL A 547 15.99 11.07 3.71
C VAL A 547 17.21 10.67 2.87
N LYS A 548 17.28 11.11 1.60
CA LYS A 548 18.41 10.79 0.71
C LYS A 548 19.66 11.53 1.17
N GLY A 549 19.52 12.80 1.54
CA GLY A 549 20.61 13.59 2.13
C GLY A 549 21.15 12.98 3.43
N VAL A 550 20.28 12.48 4.32
CA VAL A 550 20.70 11.79 5.55
C VAL A 550 21.42 10.47 5.25
N ARG A 551 20.92 9.67 4.31
CA ARG A 551 21.57 8.43 3.85
C ARG A 551 22.95 8.71 3.26
N ASP A 552 23.07 9.69 2.38
CA ASP A 552 24.32 10.02 1.70
C ASP A 552 25.35 10.58 2.69
N TYR A 553 24.89 11.36 3.67
CA TYR A 553 25.73 11.79 4.79
C TYR A 553 26.20 10.60 5.65
N ALA A 554 25.30 9.68 6.00
CA ALA A 554 25.64 8.51 6.82
C ALA A 554 26.76 7.66 6.19
N LYS A 555 26.82 7.59 4.85
CA LYS A 555 27.88 6.90 4.11
C LYS A 555 29.28 7.47 4.36
N THR A 556 29.37 8.74 4.74
CA THR A 556 30.65 9.42 5.02
C THR A 556 31.16 9.18 6.44
N LEU A 557 30.35 8.57 7.31
CA LEU A 557 30.69 8.39 8.71
C LEU A 557 31.67 7.22 8.93
N PRO A 558 32.53 7.29 9.97
CA PRO A 558 33.45 6.21 10.29
C PRO A 558 32.74 4.87 10.54
N TYR A 559 33.36 3.78 10.08
CA TYR A 559 32.90 2.40 10.25
C TYR A 559 31.59 2.03 9.54
N VAL A 560 30.97 2.95 8.79
CA VAL A 560 29.78 2.65 8.00
C VAL A 560 30.18 1.96 6.70
N GLU A 561 29.78 0.70 6.55
CA GLU A 561 30.11 -0.14 5.40
C GLU A 561 28.92 -0.27 4.43
N TYR A 562 27.70 -0.03 4.92
CA TYR A 562 26.48 -0.10 4.12
C TYR A 562 25.48 0.97 4.54
N VAL A 563 24.82 1.59 3.56
CA VAL A 563 23.69 2.49 3.78
C VAL A 563 22.53 2.16 2.86
N ALA A 564 21.31 2.27 3.36
CA ALA A 564 20.10 2.18 2.53
C ALA A 564 19.02 3.13 3.05
N ASP A 565 18.22 3.65 2.13
CA ASP A 565 16.94 4.28 2.43
C ASP A 565 15.79 3.34 2.06
N ASN A 566 14.86 3.12 2.99
CA ASN A 566 13.71 2.23 2.79
C ASN A 566 12.42 3.00 3.09
N LEU A 567 11.33 2.67 2.38
CA LEU A 567 10.04 3.33 2.63
C LEU A 567 9.50 2.98 4.03
N TYR A 568 9.54 1.69 4.39
CA TYR A 568 9.09 1.19 5.69
C TYR A 568 10.09 0.19 6.26
N SER A 569 11.09 0.66 7.00
CA SER A 569 12.11 -0.23 7.59
C SER A 569 11.53 -1.30 8.54
N CYS A 570 10.35 -1.05 9.11
CA CYS A 570 9.66 -1.98 10.00
C CYS A 570 8.84 -3.08 9.28
N SER A 571 8.68 -3.04 7.96
CA SER A 571 7.94 -4.10 7.25
C SER A 571 8.73 -5.42 7.27
N GLN A 572 8.02 -6.55 7.29
CA GLN A 572 8.65 -7.88 7.33
C GLN A 572 9.64 -8.08 6.16
N ASP A 573 9.23 -7.73 4.93
CA ASP A 573 10.12 -7.82 3.76
C ASP A 573 11.41 -7.02 3.93
N THR A 574 11.32 -5.84 4.55
CA THR A 574 12.51 -5.01 4.77
C THR A 574 13.39 -5.61 5.86
N GLN A 575 12.81 -6.23 6.90
CA GLN A 575 13.55 -6.95 7.93
C GLN A 575 14.25 -8.20 7.35
N ASP A 576 13.57 -8.95 6.48
CA ASP A 576 14.14 -10.12 5.80
C ASP A 576 15.26 -9.69 4.84
N ALA A 577 15.04 -8.64 4.04
CA ALA A 577 16.07 -8.06 3.18
C ALA A 577 17.25 -7.51 3.99
N MET A 578 17.00 -6.86 5.12
CA MET A 578 18.02 -6.39 6.05
C MET A 578 18.84 -7.57 6.59
N THR A 579 18.20 -8.68 6.95
CA THR A 579 18.88 -9.92 7.37
C THR A 579 19.83 -10.43 6.29
N GLN A 580 19.41 -10.43 5.02
CA GLN A 580 20.28 -10.82 3.91
C GLN A 580 21.43 -9.84 3.69
N VAL A 581 21.17 -8.53 3.78
CA VAL A 581 22.19 -7.48 3.64
C VAL A 581 23.23 -7.59 4.75
N ILE A 582 22.82 -7.84 5.99
CA ILE A 582 23.71 -8.05 7.14
C ILE A 582 24.68 -9.19 6.85
N LYS A 583 24.16 -10.34 6.38
CA LYS A 583 24.97 -11.50 6.03
C LYS A 583 25.88 -11.23 4.82
N ALA A 584 25.34 -10.64 3.75
CA ALA A 584 26.05 -10.43 2.50
C ALA A 584 27.19 -9.40 2.61
N ASN A 585 27.02 -8.38 3.44
CA ASN A 585 28.03 -7.35 3.66
C ASN A 585 28.88 -7.62 4.90
N ASP A 586 28.60 -8.69 5.65
CA ASP A 586 29.27 -9.05 6.90
C ASP A 586 29.30 -7.87 7.91
N LEU A 587 28.11 -7.29 8.11
CA LEU A 587 27.87 -6.23 9.09
C LEU A 587 27.80 -6.84 10.49
N ASN A 588 28.35 -6.16 11.48
CA ASN A 588 28.33 -6.61 12.88
C ASN A 588 27.62 -5.66 13.83
N ARG A 589 27.15 -4.50 13.35
CA ARG A 589 26.36 -3.53 14.11
C ARG A 589 25.38 -2.81 13.21
N ILE A 590 24.20 -2.47 13.73
CA ILE A 590 23.11 -1.90 12.92
C ILE A 590 22.57 -0.64 13.58
N VAL A 591 22.46 0.42 12.79
CA VAL A 591 21.75 1.64 13.13
C VAL A 591 20.52 1.77 12.25
N VAL A 592 19.34 1.93 12.84
CA VAL A 592 18.11 2.25 12.09
C VAL A 592 17.64 3.64 12.49
N ALA A 593 17.67 4.57 11.53
CA ALA A 593 17.15 5.92 11.68
C ALA A 593 15.68 5.95 11.24
N ALA A 594 14.77 5.91 12.22
CA ALA A 594 13.34 5.75 11.97
C ALA A 594 12.48 6.32 13.11
N CYS A 595 11.45 5.55 13.50
CA CYS A 595 10.41 5.88 14.45
C CYS A 595 10.88 5.75 15.92
N THR A 596 9.93 5.60 16.85
CA THR A 596 10.23 5.45 18.28
C THR A 596 10.76 4.04 18.63
N PRO A 597 11.79 3.93 19.50
CA PRO A 597 12.34 2.66 19.96
C PRO A 597 11.31 1.81 20.71
N LYS A 598 10.43 2.46 21.50
CA LYS A 598 9.45 1.77 22.35
C LYS A 598 8.59 0.73 21.60
N THR A 599 8.29 0.98 20.33
CA THR A 599 7.41 0.09 19.55
C THR A 599 8.13 -0.77 18.53
N HIS A 600 9.32 -0.38 18.06
CA HIS A 600 9.97 -1.07 16.93
C HIS A 600 11.35 -1.63 17.24
N GLU A 601 12.01 -1.20 18.32
CA GLU A 601 13.32 -1.74 18.70
C GLU A 601 13.31 -3.27 18.86
N PRO A 602 12.30 -3.90 19.50
CA PRO A 602 12.24 -5.37 19.60
C PRO A 602 12.21 -6.07 18.22
N LEU A 603 11.59 -5.47 17.22
CA LEU A 603 11.51 -6.03 15.86
C LEU A 603 12.89 -6.08 15.19
N PHE A 604 13.65 -4.98 15.28
CA PHE A 604 15.00 -4.93 14.73
C PHE A 604 15.98 -5.79 15.54
N GLN A 605 15.80 -5.86 16.86
CA GLN A 605 16.53 -6.80 17.70
C GLN A 605 16.30 -8.25 17.26
N GLU A 606 15.07 -8.64 16.93
CA GLU A 606 14.77 -9.95 16.36
C GLU A 606 15.37 -10.13 14.96
N THR A 607 15.40 -9.08 14.14
CA THR A 607 16.09 -9.08 12.83
C THR A 607 17.58 -9.40 12.99
N LEU A 608 18.26 -8.84 14.00
CA LEU A 608 19.66 -9.15 14.30
C LEU A 608 19.84 -10.62 14.73
N VAL A 609 18.95 -11.13 15.57
CA VAL A 609 18.96 -12.56 15.98
C VAL A 609 18.80 -13.47 14.74
N ASN A 610 17.87 -13.13 13.84
CA ASN A 610 17.67 -13.86 12.58
C ASN A 610 18.89 -13.77 11.63
N ALA A 611 19.68 -12.69 11.77
CA ALA A 611 20.95 -12.53 11.09
C ALA A 611 22.11 -13.31 11.74
N GLY A 612 21.92 -13.85 12.94
CA GLY A 612 22.96 -14.51 13.75
C GLY A 612 23.80 -13.56 14.58
N LEU A 613 23.33 -12.33 14.82
CA LEU A 613 24.00 -11.34 15.68
C LEU A 613 23.32 -11.24 17.05
N ASN A 614 24.08 -10.78 18.04
CA ASN A 614 23.53 -10.43 19.35
C ASN A 614 22.55 -9.25 19.20
N ARG A 615 21.36 -9.39 19.79
CA ARG A 615 20.30 -8.37 19.68
C ARG A 615 20.70 -6.98 20.16
N TYR A 616 21.65 -6.89 21.09
CA TYR A 616 22.07 -5.62 21.68
C TYR A 616 23.08 -4.86 20.80
N LEU A 617 23.52 -5.41 19.67
CA LEU A 617 24.38 -4.75 18.67
C LEU A 617 23.60 -3.77 17.77
N PHE A 618 22.48 -3.25 18.27
CA PHE A 618 21.51 -2.44 17.56
C PHE A 618 21.36 -1.07 18.23
N GLU A 619 21.24 -0.02 17.42
CA GLU A 619 20.90 1.32 17.87
C GLU A 619 19.77 1.90 17.00
N MET A 620 18.73 2.44 17.65
CA MET A 620 17.64 3.12 16.94
C MET A 620 17.76 4.64 17.09
N THR A 621 17.80 5.34 15.96
CA THR A 621 17.80 6.82 15.92
C THR A 621 16.40 7.33 15.62
N ASN A 622 15.83 8.13 16.52
CA ASN A 622 14.46 8.63 16.36
C ASN A 622 14.43 9.94 15.55
N ILE A 623 14.39 9.83 14.22
CA ILE A 623 14.30 10.97 13.30
C ILE A 623 12.85 11.36 12.96
N ARG A 624 11.86 10.77 13.66
CA ARG A 624 10.43 11.09 13.50
C ARG A 624 9.90 11.93 14.65
N ASN A 625 9.75 11.31 15.81
CA ASN A 625 9.08 11.93 16.97
C ASN A 625 9.92 13.03 17.61
N GLN A 626 11.26 12.95 17.50
CA GLN A 626 12.18 13.92 18.08
C GLN A 626 12.74 14.90 17.04
N ASP A 627 12.32 14.78 15.79
CA ASP A 627 12.86 15.55 14.67
C ASP A 627 11.78 15.99 13.69
N SER A 628 11.37 15.16 12.71
CA SER A 628 10.43 15.60 11.66
C SER A 628 9.12 16.20 12.19
N TRP A 629 8.54 15.64 13.26
CA TRP A 629 7.28 16.12 13.82
C TRP A 629 7.41 17.43 14.60
N VAL A 630 8.60 17.72 15.12
CA VAL A 630 8.85 18.89 15.97
C VAL A 630 9.33 20.09 15.15
N HIS A 631 9.93 19.85 13.98
CA HIS A 631 10.51 20.88 13.10
C HIS A 631 9.78 20.93 11.74
N LYS A 632 8.46 20.71 11.73
CA LYS A 632 7.65 20.72 10.49
C LYS A 632 7.81 22.03 9.70
N ASP A 633 8.00 23.14 10.40
CA ASP A 633 8.15 24.48 9.81
C ASP A 633 9.60 24.81 9.41
N GLU A 634 10.58 23.95 9.74
CA GLU A 634 12.01 24.18 9.46
C GLU A 634 12.70 22.95 8.80
N PRO A 635 12.29 22.53 7.59
CA PRO A 635 12.77 21.28 6.94
C PRO A 635 14.30 21.15 6.80
N GLU A 636 14.97 22.25 6.47
CA GLU A 636 16.44 22.28 6.32
C GLU A 636 17.13 21.99 7.66
N LYS A 637 16.67 22.62 8.75
CA LYS A 637 17.21 22.41 10.09
C LYS A 637 16.87 21.01 10.62
N ALA A 638 15.67 20.51 10.31
CA ALA A 638 15.28 19.13 10.62
C ALA A 638 16.25 18.14 9.97
N THR A 639 16.59 18.35 8.70
CA THR A 639 17.54 17.50 7.97
C THR A 639 18.94 17.53 8.59
N GLU A 640 19.45 18.70 8.97
CA GLU A 640 20.75 18.79 9.65
C GLU A 640 20.72 18.13 11.04
N LYS A 641 19.62 18.30 11.79
CA LYS A 641 19.43 17.60 13.06
C LYS A 641 19.39 16.08 12.87
N ALA A 642 18.70 15.57 11.84
CA ALA A 642 18.66 14.15 11.52
C ALA A 642 20.07 13.60 11.26
N LYS A 643 20.90 14.32 10.50
CA LYS A 643 22.30 13.97 10.25
C LYS A 643 23.10 13.89 11.56
N ASP A 644 22.94 14.87 12.44
CA ASP A 644 23.61 14.87 13.75
C ASP A 644 23.18 13.70 14.64
N LEU A 645 21.88 13.41 14.69
CA LEU A 645 21.33 12.27 15.43
C LEU A 645 21.90 10.94 14.91
N VAL A 646 21.95 10.76 13.58
CA VAL A 646 22.54 9.57 12.96
C VAL A 646 24.03 9.48 13.25
N ARG A 647 24.78 10.60 13.18
CA ARG A 647 26.20 10.63 13.54
C ARG A 647 26.43 10.15 14.97
N MET A 648 25.64 10.65 15.92
CA MET A 648 25.72 10.23 17.33
C MET A 648 25.41 8.74 17.49
N ALA A 649 24.39 8.24 16.81
CA ALA A 649 24.03 6.83 16.86
C ALA A 649 25.09 5.91 16.26
N VAL A 650 25.71 6.29 15.13
CA VAL A 650 26.85 5.56 14.55
C VAL A 650 28.03 5.54 15.51
N ALA A 651 28.36 6.69 16.12
CA ALA A 651 29.44 6.77 17.10
C ALA A 651 29.17 5.90 18.34
N LYS A 652 27.93 5.89 18.84
CA LYS A 652 27.50 5.01 19.93
C LYS A 652 27.58 3.54 19.50
N ALA A 653 27.01 3.20 18.35
CA ALA A 653 27.02 1.84 17.82
C ALA A 653 28.43 1.30 17.73
N ALA A 654 29.41 2.07 17.23
CA ALA A 654 30.81 1.64 17.14
C ALA A 654 31.39 1.08 18.46
N LEU A 655 30.86 1.51 19.61
CA LEU A 655 31.30 1.11 20.95
C LEU A 655 30.49 -0.02 21.60
N ILE A 656 29.42 -0.53 20.96
CA ILE A 656 28.34 -1.19 21.70
C ILE A 656 28.64 -2.56 22.37
N GLU A 657 29.48 -3.47 21.91
CA GLU A 657 29.63 -4.85 22.47
C GLU A 657 28.37 -5.75 22.66
N SER A 658 28.57 -7.08 22.63
CA SER A 658 27.49 -8.07 22.85
C SER A 658 27.16 -8.19 24.34
N LEU A 659 25.86 -8.23 24.68
CA LEU A 659 25.39 -8.42 26.05
C LEU A 659 24.69 -9.77 26.21
N GLN A 660 24.75 -10.34 27.43
CA GLN A 660 24.05 -11.57 27.79
C GLN A 660 22.80 -11.25 28.62
N GLU A 661 21.69 -11.92 28.33
CA GLU A 661 20.51 -11.85 29.18
C GLU A 661 20.76 -12.62 30.48
N ALA A 662 20.60 -11.94 31.62
CA ALA A 662 20.67 -12.58 32.92
C ALA A 662 19.33 -13.27 33.22
N GLN A 663 19.36 -14.59 33.42
CA GLN A 663 18.22 -15.30 33.98
C GLN A 663 18.20 -15.09 35.49
N LEU A 664 17.18 -14.39 35.97
CA LEU A 664 16.96 -14.17 37.39
C LEU A 664 15.80 -15.05 37.86
N SER A 665 16.03 -15.83 38.92
CA SER A 665 14.97 -16.58 39.57
C SER A 665 14.05 -15.63 40.33
N VAL A 666 12.77 -15.56 39.95
CA VAL A 666 11.77 -14.78 40.67
C VAL A 666 11.24 -15.59 41.85
N ASN A 667 11.36 -15.05 43.06
CA ASN A 667 10.79 -15.65 44.27
C ASN A 667 9.27 -15.43 44.30
N GLN A 668 8.49 -16.45 43.96
CA GLN A 668 7.01 -16.40 43.91
C GLN A 668 6.36 -16.48 45.31
N LYS A 669 6.84 -15.67 46.27
CA LYS A 669 6.29 -15.60 47.64
C LYS A 669 5.52 -14.31 47.95
N ALA A 670 5.51 -13.36 47.02
CA ALA A 670 4.82 -12.08 47.20
C ALA A 670 3.48 -12.10 46.44
N MET A 671 2.40 -11.81 47.14
CA MET A 671 1.07 -11.56 46.57
C MET A 671 0.84 -10.05 46.52
N VAL A 672 0.58 -9.51 45.32
CA VAL A 672 0.17 -8.12 45.15
C VAL A 672 -1.36 -8.07 45.24
N ILE A 673 -1.88 -7.40 46.26
CA ILE A 673 -3.33 -7.14 46.40
C ILE A 673 -3.58 -5.68 46.00
N GLY A 674 -4.38 -5.50 44.95
CA GLY A 674 -4.77 -4.19 44.42
C GLY A 674 -3.92 -3.73 43.24
N GLY A 675 -4.59 -3.46 42.12
CA GLY A 675 -4.02 -2.96 40.86
C GLY A 675 -5.14 -2.52 39.93
#